data_AF-U3I6U7-F1
#
_entry.id   AF-U3I6U7-F1
#
_cell.length_a   1.000
_cell.length_b   1.000
_cell.length_c   1.000
_cell.angle_alpha   90.00
_cell.angle_beta   90.00
_cell.angle_gamma   90.00
#
_symmetry.space_group_name_H-M   'P 1'
#
loop_
_entity.id
_entity.type
_entity.pdbx_description
1 polymer ?
#
loop_
_entity_poly.entity_id
_entity_poly.type
_entity_poly.pdbx_seq_one_letter_code
_entity_poly.pdbx_strand_id
1 'polypeptide(L)'
;MEAGAGAETEPLLPPRSWLRRAEEATGSDNDLYINQAVVFIEDAIQYRSINHRVDSKSLWLYRWYYSRICQCILSLTITIILALAFIERPSSLTITSDVRYRLPAWDPPCGLTESIELLCFLVFMIDVSVKSYLVGWEEFWKNRWLMAYILTLIVSLTDWVVSLSFVCTETVRIRRILRPFFLLQNSSMMKKTLKSINSTLPEMASVVLLLAVHLSLFTMFAMLLFARTKDGQQDKEWVGYFRNLPDSLTSLLVLLTTANNPDVMIPAYSKNRAYSIFFILFTVLGNLFLMNLLTAIIYNQFRGYLLKSVQSSLFRRRLGIRAAFEVLSSLKEAPANAEQPYVSAGALFQVLQKVEMDSRCKQAIMRSLKIWSGDHLSAAQFQKLFEELDKDAIKQHPPSPEYQSRFMQQVQFAFGHPYFGYLGNVVALANIVSICVVLVMDADKQPSERDDFFLGAINCFFILYYLLEMLLKILAMGLKRYLSYPSNRFDGLLTAILLVLEIATFAEYGFPHPGWRPEFMGLLSLWDMVRLVNMLIVFRFLRIIPNMKFMALVVTTLLDLVKNLRAFAGILVVVFYAFAITGIMLFKGAVVPMGNTSVVNTTYNNGTLQCGTYEQLEYWPNNFDDFAAAVVTLWDVMVVNNWQVFLEAFSRYSSPWAKIYFVAWWLISSVIWVNLFVALLLENFIHKWDRRCHRESLSDIEYQRTVELMFRDVLEEPTEEELMEKLHQHPHLHLCR
;
A
#
# COMPACT_ATOMS: atom_id res chain seq x y z
N MET A 1 95.33 -32.98 34.54
CA MET A 1 94.17 -32.41 35.24
C MET A 1 93.12 -32.13 34.20
N GLU A 2 92.19 -33.07 34.09
CA GLU A 2 91.10 -33.13 33.13
C GLU A 2 89.86 -32.37 33.63
N ALA A 3 88.96 -32.13 32.65
CA ALA A 3 87.52 -31.92 32.74
C ALA A 3 87.00 -30.48 33.00
N GLY A 4 86.18 -30.01 32.05
CA GLY A 4 85.34 -28.83 32.17
C GLY A 4 84.58 -28.55 30.87
N ALA A 5 83.37 -29.10 30.77
CA ALA A 5 82.49 -29.14 29.59
C ALA A 5 81.95 -27.78 29.12
N GLY A 6 81.65 -27.68 27.83
CA GLY A 6 80.93 -26.57 27.22
C GLY A 6 79.40 -26.68 27.39
N ALA A 7 78.74 -25.52 27.44
CA ALA A 7 77.30 -25.37 27.20
C ALA A 7 77.04 -23.95 26.67
N GLU A 8 76.63 -23.86 25.40
CA GLU A 8 76.00 -22.69 24.80
C GLU A 8 74.55 -22.59 25.30
N THR A 9 74.13 -21.40 25.73
CA THR A 9 72.74 -21.09 26.08
C THR A 9 72.08 -20.26 24.97
N GLU A 10 71.18 -20.88 24.21
CA GLU A 10 70.21 -20.18 23.34
C GLU A 10 69.15 -19.45 24.18
N PRO A 11 68.67 -18.26 23.77
CA PRO A 11 67.54 -17.61 24.39
C PRO A 11 66.20 -18.27 23.98
N LEU A 12 65.43 -18.66 24.99
CA LEU A 12 64.11 -19.28 24.90
C LEU A 12 63.10 -18.43 24.10
N LEU A 13 62.69 -18.91 22.93
CA LEU A 13 61.47 -18.45 22.23
C LEU A 13 60.22 -18.91 23.01
N PRO A 14 59.16 -18.10 23.08
CA PRO A 14 57.93 -18.47 23.78
C PRO A 14 57.21 -19.64 23.08
N PRO A 15 56.40 -20.44 23.79
CA PRO A 15 55.77 -21.63 23.21
C PRO A 15 54.79 -21.25 22.09
N ARG A 16 54.90 -21.89 20.92
CA ARG A 16 54.02 -21.72 19.75
C ARG A 16 52.51 -21.83 20.06
N SER A 17 52.13 -22.47 21.17
CA SER A 17 50.74 -22.57 21.61
C SER A 17 50.16 -21.25 22.15
N TRP A 18 50.98 -20.36 22.70
CA TRP A 18 50.55 -19.04 23.16
C TRP A 18 50.40 -18.06 22.00
N LEU A 19 51.32 -18.10 21.02
CA LEU A 19 51.22 -17.35 19.78
C LEU A 19 49.99 -17.75 18.97
N ARG A 20 49.71 -19.05 18.86
CA ARG A 20 48.52 -19.54 18.14
C ARG A 20 47.21 -19.18 18.85
N ARG A 21 47.19 -19.17 20.19
CA ARG A 21 46.01 -18.76 20.99
C ARG A 21 45.80 -17.24 20.98
N ALA A 22 46.87 -16.45 20.87
CA ALA A 22 46.80 -15.00 20.66
C ALA A 22 46.41 -14.62 19.22
N GLU A 23 46.87 -15.37 18.21
CA GLU A 23 46.43 -15.26 16.81
C GLU A 23 44.95 -15.67 16.65
N GLU A 24 44.49 -16.71 17.36
CA GLU A 24 43.07 -17.11 17.37
C GLU A 24 42.17 -16.07 18.07
N ALA A 25 42.63 -15.46 19.17
CA ALA A 25 41.89 -14.40 19.87
C ALA A 25 41.83 -13.08 19.06
N THR A 26 42.94 -12.68 18.43
CA THR A 26 42.97 -11.50 17.55
C THR A 26 42.17 -11.71 16.26
N GLY A 27 42.12 -12.95 15.75
CA GLY A 27 41.26 -13.32 14.62
C GLY A 27 39.76 -13.23 14.94
N SER A 28 39.33 -13.68 16.12
CA SER A 28 37.91 -13.63 16.52
C SER A 28 37.40 -12.20 16.74
N ASP A 29 38.23 -11.32 17.31
CA ASP A 29 37.88 -9.91 17.55
C ASP A 29 37.83 -9.13 16.23
N ASN A 30 38.76 -9.42 15.31
CA ASN A 30 38.76 -8.82 13.98
C ASN A 30 37.50 -9.21 13.18
N ASP A 31 37.12 -10.49 13.21
CA ASP A 31 35.87 -10.97 12.60
C ASP A 31 34.62 -10.34 13.24
N LEU A 32 34.63 -10.04 14.54
CA LEU A 32 33.53 -9.35 15.21
C LEU A 32 33.36 -7.93 14.66
N TYR A 33 34.42 -7.12 14.63
CA TYR A 33 34.37 -5.74 14.10
C TYR A 33 33.96 -5.70 12.61
N ILE A 34 34.42 -6.66 11.81
CA ILE A 34 33.97 -6.80 10.41
C ILE A 34 32.47 -7.06 10.36
N ASN A 35 31.94 -7.98 11.18
CA ASN A 35 30.51 -8.29 11.20
C ASN A 35 29.66 -7.11 11.71
N GLN A 36 30.18 -6.31 12.64
CA GLN A 36 29.54 -5.07 13.11
C GLN A 36 29.43 -4.04 11.99
N ALA A 37 30.53 -3.78 11.28
CA ALA A 37 30.55 -2.85 10.15
C ALA A 37 29.60 -3.30 9.02
N VAL A 38 29.51 -4.61 8.74
CA VAL A 38 28.54 -5.17 7.79
C VAL A 38 27.11 -4.81 8.19
N VAL A 39 26.72 -5.04 9.45
CA VAL A 39 25.35 -4.78 9.92
C VAL A 39 25.03 -3.29 9.92
N PHE A 40 25.96 -2.41 10.31
CA PHE A 40 25.74 -0.96 10.27
C PHE A 40 25.56 -0.42 8.85
N ILE A 41 26.30 -0.96 7.87
CA ILE A 41 26.11 -0.59 6.46
C ILE A 41 24.75 -1.13 5.95
N GLU A 42 24.38 -2.37 6.29
CA GLU A 42 23.06 -2.93 5.93
C GLU A 42 21.92 -2.08 6.54
N ASP A 43 22.06 -1.65 7.80
CA ASP A 43 21.11 -0.77 8.49
C ASP A 43 21.04 0.62 7.87
N ALA A 44 22.18 1.18 7.45
CA ALA A 44 22.25 2.47 6.76
C ALA A 44 21.54 2.42 5.40
N ILE A 45 21.69 1.33 4.64
CA ILE A 45 21.02 1.11 3.35
C ILE A 45 19.50 0.97 3.53
N GLN A 46 19.06 0.35 4.64
CA GLN A 46 17.64 0.08 4.93
C GLN A 46 16.99 1.12 5.86
N TYR A 47 17.69 2.21 6.19
CA TYR A 47 17.22 3.31 7.07
C TYR A 47 16.79 2.88 8.49
N ARG A 48 17.47 1.86 9.02
CA ARG A 48 17.23 1.32 10.36
C ARG A 48 18.03 2.11 11.42
N SER A 49 17.60 2.03 12.67
CA SER A 49 18.27 2.68 13.80
C SER A 49 19.20 1.70 14.52
N ILE A 50 20.34 2.19 14.99
CA ILE A 50 21.38 1.40 15.67
C ILE A 50 21.05 1.25 17.16
N ASN A 51 19.98 0.53 17.50
CA ASN A 51 19.58 0.31 18.90
C ASN A 51 19.59 -1.19 19.27
N HIS A 52 20.48 -1.96 18.67
CA HIS A 52 20.57 -3.41 18.88
C HIS A 52 21.87 -3.81 19.57
N ARG A 53 21.87 -4.94 20.27
CA ARG A 53 23.05 -5.54 20.88
C ARG A 53 24.05 -5.98 19.82
N VAL A 54 25.34 -5.83 20.13
CA VAL A 54 26.44 -5.91 19.16
C VAL A 54 27.29 -7.18 19.34
N ASP A 55 26.80 -8.18 20.09
CA ASP A 55 27.49 -9.46 20.28
C ASP A 55 27.47 -10.32 19.01
N SER A 56 28.45 -11.21 18.83
CA SER A 56 28.53 -12.10 17.65
C SER A 56 27.26 -12.92 17.39
N LYS A 57 26.69 -13.53 18.44
CA LYS A 57 25.41 -14.28 18.35
C LYS A 57 24.22 -13.37 18.07
N SER A 58 24.20 -12.18 18.67
CA SER A 58 23.15 -11.18 18.49
C SER A 58 23.12 -10.65 17.05
N LEU A 59 24.28 -10.39 16.45
CA LEU A 59 24.41 -9.96 15.05
C LEU A 59 23.98 -11.07 14.06
N TRP A 60 24.34 -12.33 14.32
CA TRP A 60 23.86 -13.46 13.50
C TRP A 60 22.34 -13.57 13.54
N LEU A 61 21.74 -13.50 14.73
CA LEU A 61 20.29 -13.54 14.92
C LEU A 61 19.61 -12.33 14.27
N TYR A 62 20.21 -11.13 14.36
CA TYR A 62 19.73 -9.91 13.73
C TYR A 62 19.66 -10.04 12.21
N ARG A 63 20.73 -10.53 11.57
CA ARG A 63 20.76 -10.77 10.11
C ARG A 63 19.75 -11.83 9.68
N TRP A 64 19.60 -12.91 10.45
CA TRP A 64 18.58 -13.93 10.18
C TRP A 64 17.16 -13.37 10.29
N TYR A 65 16.87 -12.60 11.34
CA TYR A 65 15.56 -11.97 11.57
C TYR A 65 15.19 -10.97 10.46
N TYR A 66 16.16 -10.19 9.98
CA TYR A 66 15.94 -9.24 8.89
C TYR A 66 16.11 -9.84 7.48
N SER A 67 16.34 -11.15 7.38
CA SER A 67 16.38 -11.84 6.10
C SER A 67 15.04 -11.73 5.37
N ARG A 68 15.09 -11.77 4.04
CA ARG A 68 13.88 -11.69 3.19
C ARG A 68 12.85 -12.77 3.52
N ILE A 69 13.32 -13.97 3.88
CA ILE A 69 12.45 -15.11 4.18
C ILE A 69 11.69 -14.87 5.49
N CYS A 70 12.38 -14.50 6.57
CA CYS A 70 11.76 -14.25 7.87
C CYS A 70 10.74 -13.10 7.79
N GLN A 71 11.10 -11.99 7.13
CA GLN A 71 10.20 -10.85 6.92
C GLN A 71 9.01 -11.20 6.01
N CYS A 72 9.20 -12.06 5.01
CA CYS A 72 8.12 -12.56 4.17
C CYS A 72 7.14 -13.42 4.96
N ILE A 73 7.63 -14.32 5.82
CA ILE A 73 6.80 -15.14 6.72
C ILE A 73 5.98 -14.24 7.63
N LEU A 74 6.61 -13.25 8.28
CA LEU A 74 5.90 -12.31 9.15
C LEU A 74 4.82 -11.53 8.40
N SER A 75 5.12 -11.04 7.20
CA SER A 75 4.13 -10.33 6.35
C SER A 75 2.98 -11.24 5.90
N LEU A 76 3.28 -12.51 5.61
CA LEU A 76 2.27 -13.51 5.24
C LEU A 76 1.37 -13.85 6.42
N THR A 77 1.92 -14.03 7.63
CA THR A 77 1.15 -14.22 8.87
C THR A 77 0.21 -13.04 9.15
N ILE A 78 0.68 -11.79 8.99
CA ILE A 78 -0.16 -10.59 9.14
C ILE A 78 -1.28 -10.59 8.09
N THR A 79 -0.99 -11.01 6.85
CA THR A 79 -2.01 -11.09 5.79
C THR A 79 -3.06 -12.14 6.11
N ILE A 80 -2.65 -13.31 6.61
CA ILE A 80 -3.54 -14.41 7.00
C ILE A 80 -4.46 -13.99 8.15
N ILE A 81 -3.93 -13.38 9.22
CA ILE A 81 -4.76 -13.02 10.38
C ILE A 81 -5.81 -11.94 10.04
N LEU A 82 -5.49 -11.02 9.12
CA LEU A 82 -6.46 -10.04 8.61
C LEU A 82 -7.46 -10.67 7.65
N ALA A 83 -7.02 -11.58 6.76
CA ALA A 83 -7.90 -12.28 5.82
C ALA A 83 -8.88 -13.25 6.52
N LEU A 84 -8.55 -13.70 7.74
CA LEU A 84 -9.41 -14.58 8.53
C LEU A 84 -10.79 -13.99 8.81
N ALA A 85 -10.92 -12.65 8.80
CA ALA A 85 -12.21 -11.95 8.93
C ALA A 85 -13.24 -12.30 7.83
N PHE A 86 -12.79 -12.73 6.65
CA PHE A 86 -13.70 -13.15 5.57
C PHE A 86 -14.30 -14.55 5.78
N ILE A 87 -13.58 -15.43 6.51
CA ILE A 87 -13.95 -16.84 6.69
C ILE A 87 -14.65 -17.07 8.03
N GLU A 88 -14.27 -16.29 9.05
CA GLU A 88 -14.85 -16.35 10.38
C GLU A 88 -16.35 -16.02 10.40
N ARG A 89 -17.05 -16.41 11.47
CA ARG A 89 -18.45 -16.01 11.66
C ARG A 89 -18.56 -14.51 11.96
N PRO A 90 -19.36 -13.72 11.22
CA PRO A 90 -20.17 -14.10 10.06
C PRO A 90 -19.36 -14.26 8.77
N SER A 91 -19.54 -15.41 8.11
CA SER A 91 -18.78 -15.76 6.91
C SER A 91 -19.21 -14.90 5.72
N SER A 92 -18.22 -14.37 5.00
CA SER A 92 -18.42 -13.60 3.77
C SER A 92 -18.41 -14.48 2.52
N LEU A 93 -18.31 -15.81 2.69
CA LEU A 93 -18.31 -16.78 1.58
C LEU A 93 -19.73 -17.04 1.10
N THR A 94 -20.32 -16.03 0.45
CA THR A 94 -21.61 -16.11 -0.24
C THR A 94 -21.50 -15.50 -1.64
N ILE A 95 -22.36 -15.94 -2.57
CA ILE A 95 -22.36 -15.41 -3.96
C ILE A 95 -22.90 -13.98 -3.99
N THR A 96 -23.86 -13.67 -3.11
CA THR A 96 -24.49 -12.34 -2.99
C THR A 96 -24.55 -11.92 -1.52
N SER A 97 -24.46 -10.61 -1.27
CA SER A 97 -24.74 -9.99 0.04
C SER A 97 -26.21 -9.59 0.19
N ASP A 98 -27.02 -9.68 -0.88
CA ASP A 98 -28.42 -9.28 -0.85
C ASP A 98 -29.25 -10.18 0.09
N VAL A 99 -29.75 -9.59 1.18
CA VAL A 99 -30.51 -10.28 2.22
C VAL A 99 -31.80 -10.92 1.68
N ARG A 100 -32.32 -10.46 0.53
CA ARG A 100 -33.54 -11.01 -0.08
C ARG A 100 -33.37 -12.42 -0.62
N TYR A 101 -32.19 -12.74 -1.16
CA TYR A 101 -31.94 -13.98 -1.90
C TYR A 101 -30.70 -14.75 -1.40
N ARG A 102 -30.05 -14.25 -0.35
CA ARG A 102 -28.82 -14.83 0.20
C ARG A 102 -29.08 -16.24 0.75
N LEU A 103 -28.32 -17.19 0.24
CA LEU A 103 -28.21 -18.54 0.80
C LEU A 103 -27.51 -18.49 2.18
N PRO A 104 -27.78 -19.46 3.07
CA PRO A 104 -27.10 -19.52 4.36
C PRO A 104 -25.58 -19.55 4.16
N ALA A 105 -24.88 -18.69 4.89
CA ALA A 105 -23.43 -18.59 4.79
C ALA A 105 -22.77 -19.88 5.26
N TRP A 106 -21.62 -20.23 4.66
CA TRP A 106 -20.85 -21.38 5.12
C TRP A 106 -20.23 -21.09 6.48
N ASP A 107 -20.67 -21.81 7.51
CA ASP A 107 -20.14 -21.68 8.86
C ASP A 107 -18.96 -22.64 9.06
N PRO A 108 -17.76 -22.13 9.42
CA PRO A 108 -16.63 -23.00 9.73
C PRO A 108 -16.90 -23.80 11.01
N PRO A 109 -16.31 -25.02 11.12
CA PRO A 109 -16.35 -25.79 12.35
C PRO A 109 -15.58 -25.07 13.46
N CYS A 110 -16.06 -25.19 14.70
CA CYS A 110 -15.36 -24.63 15.86
C CYS A 110 -13.96 -25.26 15.98
N GLY A 111 -12.95 -24.42 16.22
CA GLY A 111 -11.54 -24.82 16.31
C GLY A 111 -10.71 -24.58 15.05
N LEU A 112 -11.28 -24.58 13.84
CA LEU A 112 -10.48 -24.34 12.62
C LEU A 112 -9.92 -22.92 12.60
N THR A 113 -10.79 -21.90 12.67
CA THR A 113 -10.37 -20.50 12.70
C THR A 113 -9.51 -20.18 13.91
N GLU A 114 -9.86 -20.74 15.07
CA GLU A 114 -9.15 -20.53 16.34
C GLU A 114 -7.74 -21.15 16.33
N SER A 115 -7.54 -22.28 15.63
CA SER A 115 -6.22 -22.91 15.48
C SER A 115 -5.30 -22.12 14.56
N ILE A 116 -5.82 -21.59 13.45
CA ILE A 116 -5.08 -20.68 12.56
C ILE A 116 -4.70 -19.40 13.31
N GLU A 117 -5.62 -18.86 14.11
CA GLU A 117 -5.38 -17.67 14.92
C GLU A 117 -4.29 -17.92 15.99
N LEU A 118 -4.35 -19.06 16.70
CA LEU A 118 -3.32 -19.44 17.66
C LEU A 118 -1.93 -19.57 17.00
N LEU A 119 -1.85 -20.20 15.82
CA LEU A 119 -0.60 -20.32 15.08
C LEU A 119 -0.02 -18.94 14.73
N CYS A 120 -0.86 -17.98 14.34
CA CYS A 120 -0.43 -16.61 14.08
C CYS A 120 0.08 -15.93 15.37
N PHE A 121 -0.61 -16.09 16.50
CA PHE A 121 -0.17 -15.54 17.78
C PHE A 121 1.15 -16.14 18.25
N LEU A 122 1.40 -17.45 18.04
CA LEU A 122 2.69 -18.06 18.35
C LEU A 122 3.84 -17.42 17.55
N VAL A 123 3.63 -17.16 16.26
CA VAL A 123 4.62 -16.45 15.43
C VAL A 123 4.86 -15.03 15.96
N PHE A 124 3.82 -14.31 16.38
CA PHE A 124 3.98 -12.98 16.97
C PHE A 124 4.67 -12.99 18.34
N MET A 125 4.44 -14.03 19.15
CA MET A 125 5.17 -14.22 20.41
C MET A 125 6.65 -14.46 20.17
N ILE A 126 7.01 -15.25 19.15
CA ILE A 126 8.41 -15.44 18.73
C ILE A 126 9.00 -14.10 18.23
N ASP A 127 8.27 -13.35 17.41
CA ASP A 127 8.70 -12.03 16.92
C ASP A 127 8.99 -11.04 18.06
N VAL A 128 8.09 -10.93 19.06
CA VAL A 128 8.32 -10.08 20.24
C VAL A 128 9.51 -10.55 21.05
N SER A 129 9.65 -11.87 21.24
CA SER A 129 10.73 -12.45 22.02
C SER A 129 12.09 -12.16 21.39
N VAL A 130 12.22 -12.32 20.07
CA VAL A 130 13.43 -11.99 19.32
C VAL A 130 13.71 -10.48 19.39
N LYS A 131 12.71 -9.62 19.22
CA LYS A 131 12.87 -8.16 19.36
C LYS A 131 13.32 -7.74 20.76
N SER A 132 12.72 -8.33 21.80
CA SER A 132 13.08 -8.07 23.20
C SER A 132 14.53 -8.43 23.49
N TYR A 133 14.98 -9.58 22.97
CA TYR A 133 16.36 -10.00 23.08
C TYR A 133 17.33 -9.06 22.33
N LEU A 134 17.02 -8.70 21.08
CA LEU A 134 17.91 -7.91 20.22
C LEU A 134 18.05 -6.44 20.65
N VAL A 135 16.96 -5.79 21.08
CA VAL A 135 16.96 -4.37 21.48
C VAL A 135 17.51 -4.18 22.90
N GLY A 136 17.38 -5.20 23.76
CA GLY A 136 17.75 -5.12 25.17
C GLY A 136 16.59 -4.66 26.07
N TRP A 137 16.60 -5.15 27.31
CA TRP A 137 15.46 -5.07 28.22
C TRP A 137 15.08 -3.63 28.62
N GLU A 138 16.05 -2.79 28.94
CA GLU A 138 15.77 -1.40 29.37
C GLU A 138 15.18 -0.54 28.25
N GLU A 139 15.74 -0.66 27.05
CA GLU A 139 15.28 0.08 25.88
C GLU A 139 13.94 -0.45 25.35
N PHE A 140 13.69 -1.75 25.53
CA PHE A 140 12.42 -2.38 25.19
C PHE A 140 11.24 -1.74 25.96
N TRP A 141 11.39 -1.54 27.28
CA TRP A 141 10.34 -0.94 28.11
C TRP A 141 10.11 0.56 27.84
N LYS A 142 11.15 1.27 27.39
CA LYS A 142 11.00 2.68 26.96
C LYS A 142 10.18 2.81 25.67
N ASN A 143 10.20 1.79 24.81
CA ASN A 143 9.52 1.85 23.53
C ASN A 143 8.02 1.53 23.66
N ARG A 144 7.19 2.59 23.65
CA ARG A 144 5.72 2.50 23.74
C ARG A 144 5.08 1.55 22.71
N TRP A 145 5.66 1.41 21.51
CA TRP A 145 5.14 0.51 20.48
C TRP A 145 5.34 -0.96 20.82
N LEU A 146 6.44 -1.33 21.48
CA LEU A 146 6.70 -2.69 21.91
C LEU A 146 5.84 -3.06 23.12
N MET A 147 5.63 -2.11 24.04
CA MET A 147 4.69 -2.26 25.15
C MET A 147 3.24 -2.47 24.68
N ALA A 148 2.78 -1.66 23.74
CA ALA A 148 1.45 -1.83 23.14
C ALA A 148 1.31 -3.17 22.41
N TYR A 149 2.40 -3.70 21.85
CA TYR A 149 2.41 -5.00 21.19
C TYR A 149 2.25 -6.17 22.17
N ILE A 150 2.97 -6.15 23.29
CA ILE A 150 2.77 -7.13 24.38
C ILE A 150 1.33 -7.03 24.92
N LEU A 151 0.86 -5.82 25.22
CA LEU A 151 -0.49 -5.63 25.74
C LEU A 151 -1.55 -6.18 24.78
N THR A 152 -1.40 -5.91 23.49
CA THR A 152 -2.30 -6.41 22.44
C THR A 152 -2.30 -7.94 22.38
N LEU A 153 -1.12 -8.57 22.46
CA LEU A 153 -1.01 -10.04 22.46
C LEU A 153 -1.62 -10.68 23.71
N ILE A 154 -1.43 -10.07 24.89
CA ILE A 154 -2.04 -10.55 26.14
C ILE A 154 -3.57 -10.50 26.03
N VAL A 155 -4.13 -9.36 25.63
CA VAL A 155 -5.59 -9.20 25.47
C VAL A 155 -6.14 -10.18 24.43
N SER A 156 -5.45 -10.36 23.29
CA SER A 156 -5.91 -11.30 22.26
C SER A 156 -5.82 -12.76 22.68
N LEU A 157 -4.81 -13.15 23.46
CA LEU A 157 -4.67 -14.50 24.00
C LEU A 157 -5.72 -14.79 25.08
N THR A 158 -6.02 -13.82 25.95
CA THR A 158 -7.09 -13.96 26.94
C THR A 158 -8.46 -14.14 26.26
N ASP A 159 -8.78 -13.30 25.28
CA ASP A 159 -10.02 -13.39 24.50
C ASP A 159 -10.11 -14.72 23.71
N TRP A 160 -8.99 -15.22 23.20
CA TRP A 160 -8.92 -16.54 22.55
C TRP A 160 -9.22 -17.70 23.52
N VAL A 161 -8.64 -17.68 24.74
CA VAL A 161 -8.93 -18.68 25.78
C VAL A 161 -10.41 -18.63 26.19
N VAL A 162 -10.97 -17.43 26.34
CA VAL A 162 -12.40 -17.22 26.65
C VAL A 162 -13.28 -17.80 25.55
N SER A 163 -13.01 -17.46 24.28
CA SER A 163 -13.76 -17.97 23.13
C SER A 163 -13.71 -19.50 23.01
N LEU A 164 -12.57 -20.13 23.35
CA LEU A 164 -12.43 -21.58 23.37
C LEU A 164 -13.24 -22.21 24.51
N SER A 165 -13.24 -21.57 25.68
CA SER A 165 -14.00 -22.01 26.85
C SER A 165 -15.51 -22.00 26.60
N PHE A 166 -16.01 -21.06 25.78
CA PHE A 166 -17.41 -20.96 25.37
C PHE A 166 -17.75 -21.74 24.08
N VAL A 167 -16.88 -22.64 23.62
CA VAL A 167 -17.13 -23.49 22.43
C VAL A 167 -17.52 -22.64 21.20
N CYS A 168 -16.82 -21.52 20.99
CA CYS A 168 -17.02 -20.61 19.87
C CYS A 168 -18.42 -19.97 19.76
N THR A 169 -19.23 -19.95 20.83
CA THR A 169 -20.58 -19.36 20.83
C THR A 169 -20.61 -17.86 21.12
N GLU A 170 -19.46 -17.28 21.46
CA GLU A 170 -19.32 -15.86 21.74
C GLU A 170 -19.65 -14.98 20.52
N THR A 171 -20.55 -14.03 20.72
CA THR A 171 -21.05 -13.12 19.67
C THR A 171 -20.11 -11.93 19.43
N VAL A 172 -19.40 -11.46 20.46
CA VAL A 172 -18.51 -10.30 20.41
C VAL A 172 -17.08 -10.76 20.67
N ARG A 173 -16.21 -10.63 19.67
CA ARG A 173 -14.79 -11.03 19.77
C ARG A 173 -13.90 -9.79 19.72
N ILE A 174 -13.40 -9.36 20.87
CA ILE A 174 -12.62 -8.11 20.99
C ILE A 174 -11.29 -8.22 20.25
N ARG A 175 -10.68 -9.42 20.21
CA ARG A 175 -9.39 -9.65 19.52
C ARG A 175 -9.40 -9.25 18.05
N ARG A 176 -10.55 -9.28 17.38
CA ARG A 176 -10.67 -8.89 15.97
C ARG A 176 -10.28 -7.43 15.76
N ILE A 177 -10.78 -6.52 16.59
CA ILE A 177 -10.51 -5.07 16.49
C ILE A 177 -9.02 -4.78 16.63
N LEU A 178 -8.29 -5.61 17.37
CA LEU A 178 -6.87 -5.43 17.66
C LEU A 178 -5.95 -5.93 16.52
N ARG A 179 -6.40 -6.82 15.63
CA ARG A 179 -5.55 -7.42 14.57
C ARG A 179 -4.84 -6.40 13.67
N PRO A 180 -5.46 -5.29 13.24
CA PRO A 180 -4.78 -4.25 12.45
C PRO A 180 -3.55 -3.65 13.14
N PHE A 181 -3.46 -3.72 14.47
CA PHE A 181 -2.28 -3.28 15.21
C PHE A 181 -1.02 -4.03 14.78
N PHE A 182 -1.11 -5.33 14.44
CA PHE A 182 0.05 -6.11 13.98
C PHE A 182 0.62 -5.58 12.66
N LEU A 183 -0.23 -5.10 11.76
CA LEU A 183 0.19 -4.44 10.51
C LEU A 183 0.88 -3.09 10.79
N LEU A 184 0.30 -2.26 11.68
CA LEU A 184 0.89 -1.00 12.11
C LEU A 184 2.25 -1.22 12.79
N GLN A 185 2.37 -2.28 13.59
CA GLN A 185 3.57 -2.57 14.37
C GLN A 185 4.75 -3.00 13.48
N ASN A 186 4.48 -3.72 12.38
CA ASN A 186 5.54 -4.17 11.48
C ASN A 186 6.06 -3.04 10.58
N SER A 187 5.18 -2.15 10.10
CA SER A 187 5.56 -1.12 9.14
C SER A 187 6.07 0.16 9.84
N SER A 188 7.39 0.41 9.74
CA SER A 188 8.01 1.63 10.25
C SER A 188 7.47 2.90 9.58
N MET A 189 7.14 2.81 8.28
CA MET A 189 6.55 3.91 7.53
C MET A 189 5.13 4.22 8.00
N MET A 190 4.32 3.21 8.33
CA MET A 190 2.96 3.43 8.88
C MET A 190 3.00 4.08 10.26
N LYS A 191 3.95 3.74 11.13
CA LYS A 191 4.14 4.41 12.43
C LYS A 191 4.49 5.88 12.27
N LYS A 192 5.38 6.16 11.31
CA LYS A 192 5.77 7.53 10.94
C LYS A 192 4.55 8.32 10.48
N THR A 193 3.80 7.81 9.51
CA THR A 193 2.60 8.48 8.98
C THR A 193 1.47 8.61 10.01
N LEU A 194 1.26 7.63 10.90
CA LEU A 194 0.26 7.76 11.97
C LEU A 194 0.68 8.83 13.00
N LYS A 195 1.97 8.87 13.37
CA LYS A 195 2.52 9.93 14.22
C LYS A 195 2.34 11.31 13.58
N SER A 196 2.52 11.42 12.26
CA SER A 196 2.24 12.64 11.51
C SER A 196 0.78 13.07 11.65
N ILE A 197 -0.15 12.18 11.29
CA ILE A 197 -1.60 12.46 11.35
C ILE A 197 -1.98 12.93 12.76
N ASN A 198 -1.49 12.25 13.81
CA ASN A 198 -1.76 12.64 15.19
C ASN A 198 -1.17 14.02 15.55
N SER A 199 0.00 14.36 15.04
CA SER A 199 0.58 15.70 15.21
C SER A 199 -0.19 16.79 14.47
N THR A 200 -0.87 16.47 13.35
CA THR A 200 -1.69 17.42 12.59
C THR A 200 -3.11 17.60 13.14
N LEU A 201 -3.58 16.64 13.95
CA LEU A 201 -4.95 16.59 14.47
C LEU A 201 -5.35 17.83 15.30
N PRO A 202 -4.50 18.42 16.15
CA PRO A 202 -4.84 19.64 16.90
C PRO A 202 -5.16 20.84 16.00
N GLU A 203 -4.45 20.99 14.89
CA GLU A 203 -4.73 22.08 13.95
C GLU A 203 -6.02 21.82 13.16
N MET A 204 -6.23 20.57 12.71
CA MET A 204 -7.49 20.16 12.09
C MET A 204 -8.68 20.39 13.03
N ALA A 205 -8.50 20.18 14.34
CA ALA A 205 -9.55 20.38 15.33
C ALA A 205 -10.06 21.83 15.36
N SER A 206 -9.20 22.82 15.10
CA SER A 206 -9.62 24.23 15.02
C SER A 206 -10.57 24.50 13.86
N VAL A 207 -10.36 23.86 12.71
CA VAL A 207 -11.20 23.99 11.52
C VAL A 207 -12.48 23.18 11.67
N VAL A 208 -12.40 21.98 12.25
CA VAL A 208 -13.59 21.17 12.58
C VAL A 208 -14.46 21.91 13.60
N LEU A 209 -13.87 22.62 14.56
CA LEU A 209 -14.59 23.48 15.50
C LEU A 209 -15.27 24.64 14.75
N LEU A 210 -14.56 25.32 13.84
CA LEU A 210 -15.15 26.37 13.01
C LEU A 210 -16.32 25.85 12.16
N LEU A 211 -16.19 24.63 11.62
CA LEU A 211 -17.24 23.95 10.88
C LEU A 211 -18.45 23.60 11.77
N ALA A 212 -18.22 23.15 13.00
CA ALA A 212 -19.28 22.89 13.97
C ALA A 212 -20.01 24.17 14.38
N VAL A 213 -19.29 25.29 14.52
CA VAL A 213 -19.89 26.62 14.76
C VAL A 213 -20.73 27.05 13.56
N HIS A 214 -20.22 26.88 12.33
CA HIS A 214 -20.97 27.17 11.11
C HIS A 214 -22.26 26.33 11.04
N LEU A 215 -22.18 25.01 11.24
CA LEU A 215 -23.34 24.12 11.24
C LEU A 215 -24.35 24.49 12.34
N SER A 216 -23.91 24.72 13.58
CA SER A 216 -24.82 25.07 14.68
C SER A 216 -25.52 26.41 14.47
N LEU A 217 -24.79 27.45 14.03
CA LEU A 217 -25.36 28.76 13.73
C LEU A 217 -26.40 28.69 12.62
N PHE A 218 -26.08 28.05 11.48
CA PHE A 218 -27.03 27.91 10.38
C PHE A 218 -28.20 26.99 10.71
N THR A 219 -28.02 26.01 11.60
CA THR A 219 -29.13 25.19 12.11
C THR A 219 -30.11 26.03 12.91
N MET A 220 -29.61 26.91 13.79
CA MET A 220 -30.46 27.83 14.55
C MET A 220 -31.18 28.83 13.64
N PHE A 221 -30.48 29.40 12.65
CA PHE A 221 -31.11 30.27 11.64
C PHE A 221 -32.15 29.52 10.81
N ALA A 222 -31.86 28.30 10.35
CA ALA A 222 -32.79 27.49 9.58
C ALA A 222 -34.05 27.20 10.37
N MET A 223 -33.92 26.78 11.63
CA MET A 223 -35.09 26.56 12.49
C MET A 223 -35.87 27.86 12.71
N LEU A 224 -35.25 29.02 12.91
CA LEU A 224 -36.01 30.27 13.07
C LEU A 224 -36.68 30.76 11.79
N LEU A 225 -35.99 30.65 10.65
CA LEU A 225 -36.45 31.13 9.35
C LEU A 225 -37.56 30.26 8.79
N PHE A 226 -37.46 28.95 9.02
CA PHE A 226 -38.36 27.97 8.46
C PHE A 226 -39.41 27.47 9.46
N ALA A 227 -39.17 27.48 10.78
CA ALA A 227 -40.15 27.01 11.75
C ALA A 227 -41.28 28.03 12.00
N ARG A 228 -42.24 28.12 11.08
CA ARG A 228 -43.67 28.48 11.30
C ARG A 228 -44.47 28.41 9.99
N THR A 229 -45.70 27.89 9.95
CA THR A 229 -46.92 28.47 10.59
C THR A 229 -48.06 27.44 10.76
N LYS A 230 -49.02 27.77 11.63
CA LYS A 230 -50.24 27.03 12.03
C LYS A 230 -51.35 26.98 10.96
N ASP A 231 -51.05 27.31 9.71
CA ASP A 231 -52.08 27.40 8.66
C ASP A 231 -52.22 26.05 7.95
N GLY A 232 -53.47 25.58 7.85
CA GLY A 232 -53.88 24.19 7.69
C GLY A 232 -53.57 23.49 6.37
N GLN A 233 -52.54 23.92 5.64
CA GLN A 233 -51.93 23.16 4.54
C GLN A 233 -50.49 22.84 4.91
N GLN A 234 -50.32 21.77 5.71
CA GLN A 234 -49.02 21.18 5.98
C GLN A 234 -48.41 20.66 4.68
N ASP A 235 -47.46 21.40 4.11
CA ASP A 235 -46.52 20.83 3.16
C ASP A 235 -45.72 19.73 3.89
N LYS A 236 -46.15 18.48 3.71
CA LYS A 236 -45.64 17.31 4.44
C LYS A 236 -44.12 17.15 4.29
N GLU A 237 -43.56 17.58 3.16
CA GLU A 237 -42.13 17.48 2.84
C GLU A 237 -41.26 18.45 3.67
N TRP A 238 -41.79 19.63 4.01
CA TRP A 238 -41.05 20.64 4.80
C TRP A 238 -40.76 20.17 6.24
N VAL A 239 -41.71 19.43 6.82
CA VAL A 239 -41.62 18.87 8.17
C VAL A 239 -40.52 17.80 8.28
N GLY A 240 -40.07 17.24 7.16
CA GLY A 240 -39.01 16.22 7.15
C GLY A 240 -37.62 16.76 7.51
N TYR A 241 -37.30 18.01 7.11
CA TYR A 241 -35.94 18.53 7.19
C TYR A 241 -35.68 19.42 8.42
N PHE A 242 -36.56 20.39 8.70
CA PHE A 242 -36.28 21.46 9.68
C PHE A 242 -37.20 21.45 10.92
N ARG A 243 -37.77 20.29 11.26
CA ARG A 243 -38.72 20.17 12.38
C ARG A 243 -38.06 20.22 13.76
N ASN A 244 -36.98 19.46 13.95
CA ASN A 244 -36.29 19.31 15.23
C ASN A 244 -34.82 19.67 15.07
N LEU A 245 -34.15 19.99 16.18
CA LEU A 245 -32.72 20.30 16.19
C LEU A 245 -31.85 19.17 15.56
N PRO A 246 -32.01 17.88 15.92
CA PRO A 246 -31.18 16.81 15.36
C PRO A 246 -31.43 16.57 13.87
N ASP A 247 -32.68 16.70 13.42
CA ASP A 247 -33.06 16.49 12.01
C ASP A 247 -32.59 17.66 11.15
N SER A 248 -32.70 18.89 11.66
CA SER A 248 -32.17 20.11 11.02
C SER A 248 -30.65 20.06 10.91
N LEU A 249 -29.97 19.66 11.99
CA LEU A 249 -28.52 19.49 12.00
C LEU A 249 -28.07 18.40 11.01
N THR A 250 -28.79 17.27 10.96
CA THR A 250 -28.50 16.19 10.00
C THR A 250 -28.71 16.69 8.56
N SER A 251 -29.81 17.39 8.29
CA SER A 251 -30.14 17.92 6.95
C SER A 251 -29.10 18.91 6.44
N LEU A 252 -28.62 19.81 7.31
CA LEU A 252 -27.55 20.76 6.98
C LEU A 252 -26.17 20.08 6.90
N LEU A 253 -25.90 19.06 7.71
CA LEU A 253 -24.67 18.27 7.61
C LEU A 253 -24.60 17.52 6.27
N VAL A 254 -25.72 16.94 5.82
CA VAL A 254 -25.81 16.31 4.49
C VAL A 254 -25.67 17.37 3.38
N LEU A 255 -26.28 18.54 3.55
CA LEU A 255 -26.15 19.65 2.59
C LEU A 255 -24.73 20.21 2.51
N LEU A 256 -23.98 20.19 3.61
CA LEU A 256 -22.57 20.59 3.61
C LEU A 256 -21.75 19.71 2.67
N THR A 257 -22.13 18.45 2.51
CA THR A 257 -21.57 17.50 1.53
C THR A 257 -22.25 17.54 0.16
N THR A 258 -23.27 18.39 -0.01
CA THR A 258 -24.08 18.55 -1.22
C THR A 258 -24.86 17.31 -1.69
N ALA A 259 -25.01 16.29 -0.85
CA ALA A 259 -25.65 15.02 -1.22
C ALA A 259 -27.19 15.11 -1.37
N ASN A 260 -27.83 16.09 -0.72
CA ASN A 260 -29.28 16.34 -0.79
C ASN A 260 -29.64 17.66 -1.49
N ASN A 261 -28.72 18.23 -2.28
CA ASN A 261 -29.02 19.35 -3.17
C ASN A 261 -29.50 18.79 -4.52
N PRO A 262 -30.70 19.13 -5.04
CA PRO A 262 -31.57 20.26 -4.66
C PRO A 262 -32.66 19.99 -3.60
N ASP A 263 -32.90 18.72 -3.23
CA ASP A 263 -34.08 18.27 -2.47
C ASP A 263 -34.39 19.07 -1.21
N VAL A 264 -33.38 19.39 -0.39
CA VAL A 264 -33.57 20.13 0.88
C VAL A 264 -34.04 21.58 0.68
N MET A 265 -33.76 22.19 -0.47
CA MET A 265 -34.08 23.58 -0.76
C MET A 265 -35.46 23.74 -1.44
N ILE A 266 -35.91 22.74 -2.20
CA ILE A 266 -37.11 22.83 -3.05
C ILE A 266 -38.36 23.29 -2.27
N PRO A 267 -38.70 22.75 -1.08
CA PRO A 267 -39.89 23.17 -0.35
C PRO A 267 -39.88 24.64 0.10
N ALA A 268 -38.70 25.20 0.38
CA ALA A 268 -38.57 26.60 0.71
C ALA A 268 -38.58 27.48 -0.55
N TYR A 269 -37.87 27.04 -1.60
CA TYR A 269 -37.75 27.77 -2.85
C TYR A 269 -39.09 27.92 -3.59
N SER A 270 -39.96 26.90 -3.52
CA SER A 270 -41.30 26.94 -4.11
C SER A 270 -42.20 27.99 -3.44
N LYS A 271 -41.99 28.28 -2.15
CA LYS A 271 -42.70 29.34 -1.42
C LYS A 271 -42.20 30.74 -1.75
N ASN A 272 -40.87 30.92 -1.69
CA ASN A 272 -40.25 32.19 -2.01
C ASN A 272 -38.85 31.97 -2.57
N ARG A 273 -38.61 32.56 -3.75
CA ARG A 273 -37.31 32.53 -4.42
C ARG A 273 -36.18 33.08 -3.55
N ALA A 274 -36.47 34.01 -2.63
CA ALA A 274 -35.47 34.58 -1.74
C ALA A 274 -34.83 33.55 -0.79
N TYR A 275 -35.52 32.46 -0.45
CA TYR A 275 -34.97 31.43 0.44
C TYR A 275 -33.80 30.67 -0.18
N SER A 276 -33.60 30.68 -1.51
CA SER A 276 -32.40 30.08 -2.12
C SER A 276 -31.11 30.76 -1.67
N ILE A 277 -31.16 32.05 -1.31
CA ILE A 277 -30.00 32.80 -0.83
C ILE A 277 -29.41 32.15 0.43
N PHE A 278 -30.27 31.65 1.32
CA PHE A 278 -29.84 30.96 2.54
C PHE A 278 -29.00 29.72 2.22
N PHE A 279 -29.51 28.84 1.35
CA PHE A 279 -28.84 27.59 0.98
C PHE A 279 -27.58 27.83 0.16
N ILE A 280 -27.60 28.79 -0.78
CA ILE A 280 -26.42 29.17 -1.56
C ILE A 280 -25.32 29.72 -0.63
N LEU A 281 -25.67 30.62 0.29
CA LEU A 281 -24.71 31.18 1.25
C LEU A 281 -24.11 30.08 2.14
N PHE A 282 -24.95 29.17 2.64
CA PHE A 282 -24.51 28.02 3.43
C PHE A 282 -23.53 27.13 2.65
N THR A 283 -23.86 26.74 1.42
CA THR A 283 -22.99 25.86 0.61
C THR A 283 -21.69 26.56 0.19
N VAL A 284 -21.73 27.85 -0.14
CA VAL A 284 -20.51 28.60 -0.48
C VAL A 284 -19.57 28.66 0.73
N LEU A 285 -20.07 29.07 1.90
CA LEU A 285 -19.25 29.18 3.11
C LEU A 285 -18.78 27.81 3.62
N GLY A 286 -19.69 26.83 3.70
CA GLY A 286 -19.39 25.50 4.23
C GLY A 286 -18.54 24.65 3.30
N ASN A 287 -19.03 24.40 2.08
CA ASN A 287 -18.37 23.48 1.16
C ASN A 287 -17.17 24.16 0.46
N LEU A 288 -17.38 25.30 -0.19
CA LEU A 288 -16.30 25.89 -1.02
C LEU A 288 -15.20 26.57 -0.20
N PHE A 289 -15.53 27.24 0.91
CA PHE A 289 -14.51 27.86 1.76
C PHE A 289 -13.98 26.90 2.82
N LEU A 290 -14.82 26.40 3.74
CA LEU A 290 -14.32 25.63 4.90
C LEU A 290 -13.73 24.27 4.52
N MET A 291 -14.36 23.49 3.62
CA MET A 291 -13.79 22.19 3.23
C MET A 291 -12.49 22.33 2.45
N ASN A 292 -12.40 23.27 1.50
CA ASN A 292 -11.16 23.50 0.76
C ASN A 292 -10.05 24.10 1.64
N LEU A 293 -10.39 24.96 2.60
CA LEU A 293 -9.45 25.46 3.60
C LEU A 293 -8.90 24.30 4.45
N LEU A 294 -9.75 23.36 4.84
CA LEU A 294 -9.32 22.16 5.53
C LEU A 294 -8.33 21.37 4.67
N THR A 295 -8.63 21.12 3.40
CA THR A 295 -7.70 20.44 2.47
C THR A 295 -6.34 21.16 2.41
N ALA A 296 -6.32 22.49 2.37
CA ALA A 296 -5.09 23.28 2.35
C ALA A 296 -4.27 23.17 3.66
N ILE A 297 -4.94 23.18 4.82
CA ILE A 297 -4.27 23.02 6.12
C ILE A 297 -3.68 21.61 6.25
N ILE A 298 -4.44 20.59 5.84
CA ILE A 298 -3.97 19.20 5.81
C ILE A 298 -2.73 19.09 4.90
N TYR A 299 -2.77 19.68 3.71
CA TYR A 299 -1.64 19.67 2.78
C TYR A 299 -0.39 20.33 3.38
N ASN A 300 -0.50 21.54 3.94
CA ASN A 300 0.65 22.27 4.48
C ASN A 300 1.32 21.52 5.64
N GLN A 301 0.53 21.00 6.57
CA GLN A 301 1.07 20.27 7.71
C GLN A 301 1.70 18.94 7.32
N PHE A 302 1.06 18.25 6.38
CA PHE A 302 1.56 16.99 5.89
C PHE A 302 2.85 17.15 5.07
N ARG A 303 2.97 18.21 4.26
CA ARG A 303 4.20 18.55 3.52
C ARG A 303 5.38 18.81 4.47
N GLY A 304 5.18 19.62 5.52
CA GLY A 304 6.20 19.86 6.54
C GLY A 304 6.66 18.57 7.23
N TYR A 305 5.73 17.64 7.46
CA TYR A 305 6.07 16.33 8.01
C TYR A 305 6.88 15.45 7.04
N LEU A 306 6.47 15.36 5.77
CA LEU A 306 7.20 14.57 4.77
C LEU A 306 8.67 14.97 4.72
N LEU A 307 8.93 16.28 4.74
CA LEU A 307 10.29 16.83 4.75
C LEU A 307 11.07 16.38 5.98
N LYS A 308 10.49 16.52 7.18
CA LYS A 308 11.11 16.06 8.44
C LYS A 308 11.34 14.54 8.47
N SER A 309 10.43 13.77 7.90
CA SER A 309 10.53 12.30 7.82
C SER A 309 11.71 11.87 6.93
N VAL A 310 11.86 12.53 5.77
CA VAL A 310 12.97 12.29 4.85
C VAL A 310 14.30 12.73 5.46
N GLN A 311 14.35 13.89 6.11
CA GLN A 311 15.53 14.37 6.84
C GLN A 311 15.96 13.37 7.93
N SER A 312 15.01 12.82 8.69
CA SER A 312 15.31 11.78 9.68
C SER A 312 15.85 10.49 9.06
N SER A 313 15.39 10.10 7.87
CA SER A 313 15.92 8.92 7.18
C SER A 313 17.36 9.17 6.69
N LEU A 314 17.63 10.32 6.08
CA LEU A 314 18.99 10.72 5.70
C LEU A 314 19.93 10.74 6.91
N PHE A 315 19.49 11.35 8.02
CA PHE A 315 20.25 11.39 9.26
C PHE A 315 20.64 9.98 9.74
N ARG A 316 19.70 9.02 9.73
CA ARG A 316 19.96 7.62 10.14
C ARG A 316 20.98 6.95 9.24
N ARG A 317 20.89 7.18 7.93
CA ARG A 317 21.85 6.62 6.97
C ARG A 317 23.24 7.18 7.17
N ARG A 318 23.38 8.50 7.33
CA ARG A 318 24.68 9.13 7.62
C ARG A 318 25.26 8.62 8.95
N LEU A 319 24.43 8.49 9.99
CA LEU A 319 24.83 7.92 11.28
C LEU A 319 25.32 6.46 11.15
N GLY A 320 24.62 5.60 10.42
CA GLY A 320 25.04 4.20 10.19
C GLY A 320 26.35 4.07 9.43
N ILE A 321 26.55 4.91 8.40
CA ILE A 321 27.82 4.97 7.67
C ILE A 321 28.94 5.45 8.59
N ARG A 322 28.71 6.48 9.41
CA ARG A 322 29.72 6.96 10.36
C ARG A 322 30.05 5.93 11.44
N ALA A 323 29.05 5.24 11.98
CA ALA A 323 29.26 4.15 12.94
C ALA A 323 30.14 3.03 12.37
N ALA A 324 29.91 2.66 11.11
CA ALA A 324 30.73 1.68 10.42
C ALA A 324 32.18 2.16 10.22
N PHE A 325 32.40 3.45 9.97
CA PHE A 325 33.74 4.04 9.87
C PHE A 325 34.50 3.93 11.19
N GLU A 326 33.89 4.34 12.31
CA GLU A 326 34.54 4.36 13.63
C GLU A 326 34.94 2.95 14.10
N VAL A 327 34.07 1.95 13.86
CA VAL A 327 34.36 0.54 14.16
C VAL A 327 35.47 -0.04 13.27
N LEU A 328 35.58 0.43 12.04
CA LEU A 328 36.64 0.01 11.13
C LEU A 328 37.98 0.70 11.40
N SER A 329 37.98 1.90 11.99
CA SER A 329 39.21 2.57 12.42
C SER A 329 39.79 1.93 13.69
N SER A 330 38.96 1.39 14.59
CA SER A 330 39.44 0.73 15.82
C SER A 330 40.12 -0.63 15.58
N LEU A 331 40.05 -1.16 14.36
CA LEU A 331 40.66 -2.44 13.96
C LEU A 331 42.19 -2.43 13.89
N LYS A 332 42.83 -1.24 13.90
CA LYS A 332 44.28 -1.10 14.05
C LYS A 332 44.57 -0.05 15.11
N GLU A 333 45.39 -0.41 16.11
CA GLU A 333 46.06 0.58 16.95
C GLU A 333 46.80 1.55 16.01
N ALA A 334 46.38 2.81 16.01
CA ALA A 334 47.05 3.84 15.24
C ALA A 334 48.52 3.91 15.71
N PRO A 335 49.52 3.92 14.81
CA PRO A 335 50.84 4.38 15.18
C PRO A 335 50.69 5.80 15.74
N ALA A 336 51.35 6.09 16.86
CA ALA A 336 51.15 7.27 17.74
C ALA A 336 51.24 8.68 17.09
N ASN A 337 51.38 8.78 15.76
CA ASN A 337 51.59 10.00 15.00
C ASN A 337 50.48 10.33 13.96
N ALA A 338 49.36 9.61 13.94
CA ALA A 338 48.24 9.93 13.04
C ALA A 338 47.10 10.62 13.81
N GLU A 339 46.96 11.94 13.64
CA GLU A 339 45.91 12.76 14.29
C GLU A 339 44.48 12.51 13.74
N GLN A 340 44.34 11.70 12.69
CA GLN A 340 43.04 11.42 12.06
C GLN A 340 42.78 9.91 11.96
N PRO A 341 41.59 9.43 12.37
CA PRO A 341 41.19 8.04 12.18
C PRO A 341 41.15 7.72 10.68
N TYR A 342 41.68 6.55 10.30
CA TYR A 342 41.71 6.09 8.91
C TYR A 342 41.29 4.62 8.81
N VAL A 343 40.64 4.28 7.69
CA VAL A 343 40.19 2.91 7.41
C VAL A 343 41.01 2.31 6.27
N SER A 344 41.46 1.06 6.44
CA SER A 344 42.18 0.34 5.38
C SER A 344 41.26 -0.08 4.24
N ALA A 345 41.71 0.09 2.99
CA ALA A 345 40.93 -0.30 1.81
C ALA A 345 40.65 -1.81 1.77
N GLY A 346 41.58 -2.64 2.28
CA GLY A 346 41.43 -4.09 2.37
C GLY A 346 40.31 -4.53 3.31
N ALA A 347 40.18 -3.92 4.49
CA ALA A 347 39.10 -4.21 5.44
C ALA A 347 37.72 -3.83 4.84
N LEU A 348 37.64 -2.67 4.19
CA LEU A 348 36.41 -2.24 3.52
C LEU A 348 36.02 -3.18 2.37
N PHE A 349 36.99 -3.74 1.63
CA PHE A 349 36.71 -4.72 0.59
C PHE A 349 36.09 -6.01 1.15
N GLN A 350 36.62 -6.52 2.28
CA GLN A 350 36.06 -7.70 2.96
C GLN A 350 34.64 -7.46 3.47
N VAL A 351 34.39 -6.28 4.05
CA VAL A 351 33.04 -5.86 4.50
C VAL A 351 32.08 -5.79 3.31
N LEU A 352 32.43 -5.07 2.25
CA LEU A 352 31.60 -4.94 1.05
C LEU A 352 31.27 -6.29 0.42
N GLN A 353 32.18 -7.27 0.48
CA GLN A 353 31.92 -8.62 -0.01
C GLN A 353 30.83 -9.34 0.79
N LYS A 354 30.78 -9.14 2.11
CA LYS A 354 29.78 -9.75 3.01
C LYS A 354 28.43 -9.00 3.07
N VAL A 355 28.40 -7.71 2.75
CA VAL A 355 27.17 -6.89 2.78
C VAL A 355 26.19 -7.32 1.69
N GLU A 356 24.92 -7.47 2.09
CA GLU A 356 23.78 -7.62 1.18
C GLU A 356 23.33 -6.26 0.63
N MET A 357 23.66 -5.98 -0.63
CA MET A 357 23.21 -4.78 -1.34
C MET A 357 22.94 -5.09 -2.82
N ASP A 358 22.36 -4.15 -3.57
CA ASP A 358 22.18 -4.36 -5.01
C ASP A 358 23.53 -4.60 -5.69
N SER A 359 23.58 -5.63 -6.53
CA SER A 359 24.78 -6.12 -7.20
C SER A 359 25.52 -5.03 -7.98
N ARG A 360 24.78 -4.07 -8.54
CA ARG A 360 25.35 -2.97 -9.33
C ARG A 360 25.96 -1.89 -8.45
N CYS A 361 25.26 -1.47 -7.39
CA CYS A 361 25.80 -0.52 -6.42
C CYS A 361 27.07 -1.09 -5.77
N LYS A 362 27.06 -2.38 -5.41
CA LYS A 362 28.26 -3.09 -4.94
C LYS A 362 29.41 -2.99 -5.92
N GLN A 363 29.17 -3.27 -7.20
CA GLN A 363 30.20 -3.17 -8.24
C GLN A 363 30.68 -1.73 -8.45
N ALA A 364 29.79 -0.73 -8.39
CA ALA A 364 30.14 0.67 -8.54
C ALA A 364 31.05 1.14 -7.38
N ILE A 365 30.66 0.84 -6.14
CA ILE A 365 31.45 1.14 -4.94
C ILE A 365 32.80 0.42 -5.00
N MET A 366 32.83 -0.86 -5.37
CA MET A 366 34.08 -1.62 -5.52
C MET A 366 34.98 -1.08 -6.63
N ARG A 367 34.42 -0.59 -7.75
CA ARG A 367 35.21 0.05 -8.81
C ARG A 367 35.78 1.38 -8.34
N SER A 368 34.96 2.22 -7.70
CA SER A 368 35.41 3.46 -7.10
C SER A 368 36.56 3.20 -6.14
N LEU A 369 36.40 2.24 -5.21
CA LEU A 369 37.44 1.82 -4.27
C LEU A 369 38.76 1.39 -4.96
N LYS A 370 38.69 0.67 -6.09
CA LYS A 370 39.89 0.25 -6.85
C LYS A 370 40.58 1.40 -7.60
N ILE A 371 39.83 2.43 -8.00
CA ILE A 371 40.38 3.63 -8.64
C ILE A 371 41.15 4.47 -7.60
N TRP A 372 40.73 4.43 -6.34
CA TRP A 372 41.48 5.04 -5.24
C TRP A 372 42.76 4.23 -4.97
N SER A 373 43.92 4.83 -5.23
CA SER A 373 45.25 4.21 -5.03
C SER A 373 45.79 4.33 -3.61
N GLY A 374 45.03 4.91 -2.67
CA GLY A 374 45.42 5.09 -1.27
C GLY A 374 44.99 3.93 -0.40
N ASP A 375 45.89 3.44 0.47
CA ASP A 375 45.62 2.33 1.40
C ASP A 375 44.76 2.78 2.61
N HIS A 376 44.51 4.08 2.75
CA HIS A 376 43.84 4.72 3.87
C HIS A 376 42.73 5.68 3.40
N LEU A 377 41.53 5.55 3.98
CA LEU A 377 40.40 6.45 3.74
C LEU A 377 40.11 7.31 4.97
N SER A 378 39.94 8.62 4.77
CA SER A 378 39.41 9.54 5.79
C SER A 378 37.89 9.46 5.89
N ALA A 379 37.30 9.98 6.97
CA ALA A 379 35.86 9.93 7.22
C ALA A 379 35.03 10.61 6.11
N ALA A 380 35.44 11.79 5.64
CA ALA A 380 34.76 12.51 4.56
C ALA A 380 34.84 11.74 3.22
N GLN A 381 35.97 11.10 2.94
CA GLN A 381 36.14 10.25 1.75
C GLN A 381 35.26 8.99 1.83
N PHE A 382 35.18 8.38 3.00
CA PHE A 382 34.32 7.22 3.25
C PHE A 382 32.85 7.59 3.05
N GLN A 383 32.39 8.72 3.60
CA GLN A 383 31.02 9.18 3.43
C GLN A 383 30.69 9.49 1.97
N LYS A 384 31.62 10.12 1.23
CA LYS A 384 31.49 10.40 -0.20
C LYS A 384 31.39 9.14 -1.06
N LEU A 385 32.09 8.07 -0.67
CA LEU A 385 32.00 6.77 -1.36
C LEU A 385 30.57 6.20 -1.32
N PHE A 386 29.88 6.36 -0.19
CA PHE A 386 28.49 5.89 0.00
C PHE A 386 27.43 6.85 -0.57
N GLU A 387 27.82 7.99 -1.15
CA GLU A 387 26.92 8.81 -1.99
C GLU A 387 26.65 8.15 -3.34
N GLU A 388 27.46 7.17 -3.76
CA GLU A 388 27.18 6.37 -4.95
C GLU A 388 25.89 5.54 -4.81
N LEU A 389 25.47 5.24 -3.57
CA LEU A 389 24.17 4.61 -3.30
C LEU A 389 22.98 5.52 -3.68
N ASP A 390 23.18 6.83 -3.82
CA ASP A 390 22.13 7.78 -4.24
C ASP A 390 22.01 7.87 -5.77
N LYS A 391 22.97 7.30 -6.51
CA LYS A 391 22.95 7.31 -7.97
C LYS A 391 22.19 6.09 -8.48
N ASP A 392 21.09 6.35 -9.20
CA ASP A 392 20.29 5.27 -9.78
C ASP A 392 21.10 4.49 -10.84
N ALA A 393 21.12 3.17 -10.69
CA ALA A 393 21.81 2.30 -11.64
C ALA A 393 21.04 2.19 -12.96
N ILE A 394 21.63 2.70 -14.04
CA ILE A 394 21.13 2.55 -15.41
C ILE A 394 20.97 1.06 -15.72
N LYS A 395 19.75 0.61 -16.08
CA LYS A 395 19.53 -0.75 -16.58
C LYS A 395 20.10 -0.85 -17.98
N GLN A 396 21.31 -1.39 -18.12
CA GLN A 396 21.82 -1.79 -19.43
C GLN A 396 21.14 -3.10 -19.85
N HIS A 397 20.49 -3.10 -21.02
CA HIS A 397 19.87 -4.29 -21.58
C HIS A 397 20.96 -5.23 -22.15
N PRO A 398 20.79 -6.56 -22.03
CA PRO A 398 21.76 -7.50 -22.59
C PRO A 398 21.89 -7.31 -24.12
N PRO A 399 23.06 -7.58 -24.72
CA PRO A 399 23.25 -7.49 -26.16
C PRO A 399 22.37 -8.52 -26.90
N SER A 400 22.05 -8.23 -28.16
CA SER A 400 21.32 -9.15 -29.04
C SER A 400 22.20 -10.34 -29.40
N PRO A 401 21.61 -11.54 -29.62
CA PRO A 401 22.36 -12.67 -30.13
C PRO A 401 22.96 -12.35 -31.51
N GLU A 402 24.18 -12.82 -31.76
CA GLU A 402 24.79 -12.83 -33.09
C GLU A 402 24.44 -14.15 -33.78
N TYR A 403 23.71 -14.08 -34.89
CA TYR A 403 23.40 -15.25 -35.71
C TYR A 403 24.43 -15.41 -36.83
N GLN A 404 24.88 -16.65 -37.05
CA GLN A 404 25.82 -16.98 -38.13
C GLN A 404 25.15 -17.00 -39.52
N SER A 405 23.84 -17.25 -39.61
CA SER A 405 23.12 -17.33 -40.88
C SER A 405 22.66 -15.96 -41.39
N ARG A 406 22.86 -15.71 -42.70
CA ARG A 406 22.43 -14.45 -43.35
C ARG A 406 20.92 -14.21 -43.24
N PHE A 407 20.12 -15.28 -43.26
CA PHE A 407 18.67 -15.20 -43.10
C PHE A 407 18.27 -14.65 -41.72
N MET A 408 18.86 -15.17 -40.63
CA MET A 408 18.54 -14.69 -39.28
C MET A 408 19.03 -13.25 -39.04
N GLN A 409 20.13 -12.83 -39.68
CA GLN A 409 20.57 -11.44 -39.64
C GLN A 409 19.59 -10.49 -40.36
N GLN A 410 19.02 -10.91 -41.50
CA GLN A 410 17.97 -10.14 -42.19
C GLN A 410 16.69 -10.04 -41.34
N VAL A 411 16.28 -11.14 -40.69
CA VAL A 411 15.16 -11.18 -39.74
C VAL A 411 15.42 -10.23 -38.57
N GLN A 412 16.61 -10.28 -37.97
CA GLN A 412 17.00 -9.39 -36.88
C GLN A 412 16.97 -7.92 -37.28
N PHE A 413 17.42 -7.59 -38.50
CA PHE A 413 17.38 -6.22 -39.01
C PHE A 413 15.94 -5.75 -39.26
N ALA A 414 15.10 -6.58 -39.89
CA ALA A 414 13.72 -6.24 -40.21
C ALA A 414 12.84 -6.08 -38.95
N PHE A 415 12.89 -7.05 -38.03
CA PHE A 415 12.03 -7.07 -36.84
C PHE A 415 12.62 -6.28 -35.66
N GLY A 416 13.90 -5.88 -35.74
CA GLY A 416 14.51 -4.92 -34.83
C GLY A 416 14.17 -3.45 -35.16
N HIS A 417 13.55 -3.19 -36.32
CA HIS A 417 13.25 -1.83 -36.76
C HIS A 417 12.07 -1.22 -35.96
N PRO A 418 12.13 0.06 -35.54
CA PRO A 418 11.06 0.72 -34.78
C PRO A 418 9.68 0.70 -35.46
N TYR A 419 9.64 0.66 -36.81
CA TYR A 419 8.40 0.50 -37.59
C TYR A 419 7.62 -0.76 -37.26
N PHE A 420 8.29 -1.85 -36.87
CA PHE A 420 7.59 -3.07 -36.46
C PHE A 420 6.76 -2.85 -35.18
N GLY A 421 7.28 -2.02 -34.25
CA GLY A 421 6.54 -1.59 -33.07
C GLY A 421 5.30 -0.76 -33.41
N TYR A 422 5.43 0.19 -34.35
CA TYR A 422 4.32 1.00 -34.84
C TYR A 422 3.25 0.15 -35.55
N LEU A 423 3.65 -0.83 -36.36
CA LEU A 423 2.72 -1.77 -37.01
C LEU A 423 1.89 -2.53 -35.97
N GLY A 424 2.52 -3.08 -34.94
CA GLY A 424 1.81 -3.75 -33.85
C GLY A 424 0.82 -2.82 -33.12
N ASN A 425 1.14 -1.53 -32.99
CA ASN A 425 0.22 -0.55 -32.40
C ASN A 425 -0.99 -0.26 -33.30
N VAL A 426 -0.78 -0.16 -34.62
CA VAL A 426 -1.88 0.02 -35.60
C VAL A 426 -2.81 -1.18 -35.58
N VAL A 427 -2.26 -2.40 -35.54
CA VAL A 427 -3.05 -3.64 -35.47
C VAL A 427 -3.84 -3.71 -34.16
N ALA A 428 -3.22 -3.35 -33.02
CA ALA A 428 -3.92 -3.29 -31.75
C ALA A 428 -5.07 -2.27 -31.76
N LEU A 429 -4.87 -1.11 -32.39
CA LEU A 429 -5.93 -0.11 -32.57
C LEU A 429 -7.06 -0.63 -33.46
N ALA A 430 -6.72 -1.28 -34.58
CA ALA A 430 -7.70 -1.90 -35.48
C ALA A 430 -8.53 -2.97 -34.76
N ASN A 431 -7.91 -3.76 -33.89
CA ASN A 431 -8.59 -4.76 -33.07
C ASN A 431 -9.61 -4.11 -32.11
N ILE A 432 -9.22 -3.05 -31.41
CA ILE A 432 -10.12 -2.31 -30.50
C ILE A 432 -11.31 -1.71 -31.27
N VAL A 433 -11.06 -1.11 -32.44
CA VAL A 433 -12.14 -0.57 -33.28
C VAL A 433 -13.07 -1.67 -33.75
N SER A 434 -12.53 -2.82 -34.17
CA SER A 434 -13.33 -3.98 -34.59
C SER A 434 -14.25 -4.47 -33.47
N ILE A 435 -13.73 -4.62 -32.25
CA ILE A 435 -14.52 -5.01 -31.08
C ILE A 435 -15.54 -3.94 -30.72
N CYS A 436 -15.19 -2.66 -30.79
CA CYS A 436 -16.12 -1.57 -30.51
C CYS A 436 -17.31 -1.59 -31.46
N VAL A 437 -17.07 -1.79 -32.77
CA VAL A 437 -18.13 -1.91 -33.77
C VAL A 437 -19.01 -3.13 -33.49
N VAL A 438 -18.42 -4.30 -33.22
CA VAL A 438 -19.18 -5.52 -32.92
C VAL A 438 -20.00 -5.37 -31.63
N LEU A 439 -19.41 -4.82 -30.56
CA LEU A 439 -20.12 -4.57 -29.30
C LEU A 439 -21.31 -3.60 -29.48
N VAL A 440 -21.16 -2.56 -30.31
CA VAL A 440 -22.26 -1.63 -30.62
C VAL A 440 -23.34 -2.33 -31.44
N MET A 441 -22.96 -3.15 -32.43
CA MET A 441 -23.91 -3.90 -33.26
C MET A 441 -24.68 -4.97 -32.47
N ASP A 442 -24.07 -5.55 -31.44
CA ASP A 442 -24.68 -6.59 -30.60
C ASP A 442 -25.38 -6.04 -29.36
N ALA A 443 -25.20 -4.76 -29.02
CA ALA A 443 -25.85 -4.10 -27.89
C ALA A 443 -27.37 -4.07 -28.03
N ASP A 444 -27.87 -3.80 -29.24
CA ASP A 444 -29.30 -3.67 -29.51
C ASP A 444 -30.01 -5.03 -29.77
N LYS A 445 -29.24 -6.11 -29.97
CA LYS A 445 -29.77 -7.44 -30.26
C LYS A 445 -30.00 -8.24 -28.98
N GLN A 446 -31.09 -9.02 -28.94
CA GLN A 446 -31.30 -10.00 -27.88
C GLN A 446 -30.17 -11.05 -27.86
N PRO A 447 -29.78 -11.59 -26.69
CA PRO A 447 -28.70 -12.58 -26.59
C PRO A 447 -28.88 -13.81 -27.48
N SER A 448 -30.14 -14.17 -27.80
CA SER A 448 -30.51 -15.29 -28.67
C SER A 448 -30.32 -15.03 -30.17
N GLU A 449 -30.19 -13.76 -30.57
CA GLU A 449 -30.05 -13.32 -31.98
C GLU A 449 -28.62 -12.86 -32.33
N ARG A 450 -27.67 -13.04 -31.40
CA ARG A 450 -26.27 -12.68 -31.62
C ARG A 450 -25.56 -13.77 -32.43
N ASP A 451 -24.86 -13.36 -33.47
CA ASP A 451 -24.03 -14.23 -34.29
C ASP A 451 -22.56 -14.11 -33.86
N ASP A 452 -22.16 -14.91 -32.87
CA ASP A 452 -20.81 -14.85 -32.28
C ASP A 452 -19.69 -15.37 -33.21
N PHE A 453 -20.04 -15.88 -34.40
CA PHE A 453 -19.09 -16.39 -35.39
C PHE A 453 -18.06 -15.33 -35.82
N PHE A 454 -18.52 -14.13 -36.15
CA PHE A 454 -17.62 -13.05 -36.61
C PHE A 454 -16.65 -12.64 -35.52
N LEU A 455 -17.13 -12.57 -34.27
CA LEU A 455 -16.34 -12.20 -33.11
C LEU A 455 -15.25 -13.24 -32.82
N GLY A 456 -15.59 -14.53 -32.84
CA GLY A 456 -14.63 -15.63 -32.69
C GLY A 456 -13.57 -15.65 -33.80
N ALA A 457 -13.98 -15.45 -35.06
CA ALA A 457 -13.05 -15.42 -36.19
C ALA A 457 -12.07 -14.24 -36.11
N ILE A 458 -12.57 -13.04 -35.76
CA ILE A 458 -11.76 -11.84 -35.58
C ILE A 458 -10.78 -12.02 -34.41
N ASN A 459 -11.25 -12.55 -33.27
CA ASN A 459 -10.42 -12.81 -32.10
C ASN A 459 -9.30 -13.81 -32.42
N CYS A 460 -9.62 -14.92 -33.09
CA CYS A 460 -8.66 -15.92 -33.52
C CYS A 460 -7.57 -15.29 -34.42
N PHE A 461 -7.97 -14.53 -35.45
CA PHE A 461 -7.04 -13.85 -36.36
C PHE A 461 -6.05 -12.94 -35.62
N PHE A 462 -6.57 -12.09 -34.73
CA PHE A 462 -5.73 -11.17 -33.98
C PHE A 462 -4.82 -11.90 -32.97
N ILE A 463 -5.33 -12.90 -32.24
CA ILE A 463 -4.52 -13.70 -31.29
C ILE A 463 -3.36 -14.40 -32.00
N LEU A 464 -3.60 -14.97 -33.17
CA LEU A 464 -2.56 -15.59 -33.98
C LEU A 464 -1.53 -14.56 -34.48
N TYR A 465 -1.97 -13.36 -34.88
CA TYR A 465 -1.06 -12.26 -35.21
C TYR A 465 -0.17 -11.88 -34.02
N TYR A 466 -0.72 -11.80 -32.80
CA TYR A 466 0.06 -11.46 -31.61
C TYR A 466 1.06 -12.55 -31.21
N LEU A 467 0.68 -13.82 -31.36
CA LEU A 467 1.61 -14.94 -31.18
C LEU A 467 2.78 -14.83 -32.17
N LEU A 468 2.48 -14.53 -33.43
CA LEU A 468 3.49 -14.33 -34.46
C LEU A 468 4.40 -13.13 -34.14
N GLU A 469 3.81 -11.99 -33.75
CA GLU A 469 4.57 -10.80 -33.34
C GLU A 469 5.52 -11.10 -32.18
N MET A 470 5.05 -11.81 -31.15
CA MET A 470 5.84 -12.21 -30.00
C MET A 470 6.99 -13.14 -30.40
N LEU A 471 6.71 -14.16 -31.23
CA LEU A 471 7.72 -15.11 -31.69
C LEU A 471 8.81 -14.41 -32.50
N LEU A 472 8.43 -13.54 -33.43
CA LEU A 472 9.37 -12.76 -34.25
C LEU A 472 10.23 -11.82 -33.41
N LYS A 473 9.65 -11.18 -32.38
CA LYS A 473 10.41 -10.35 -31.42
C LYS A 473 11.40 -11.17 -30.59
N ILE A 474 11.02 -12.35 -30.13
CA ILE A 474 11.89 -13.25 -29.36
C ILE A 474 13.04 -13.74 -30.25
N LEU A 475 12.78 -14.05 -31.52
CA LEU A 475 13.80 -14.45 -32.50
C LEU A 475 14.75 -13.29 -32.83
N ALA A 476 14.26 -12.06 -32.98
CA ALA A 476 15.12 -10.92 -33.34
C ALA A 476 15.97 -10.41 -32.17
N MET A 477 15.40 -10.34 -30.95
CA MET A 477 16.08 -9.74 -29.79
C MET A 477 16.75 -10.77 -28.86
N GLY A 478 16.30 -12.03 -28.91
CA GLY A 478 16.62 -13.06 -27.93
C GLY A 478 15.77 -12.97 -26.66
N LEU A 479 15.50 -14.13 -26.04
CA LEU A 479 14.60 -14.24 -24.88
C LEU A 479 15.01 -13.35 -23.70
N LYS A 480 16.32 -13.28 -23.39
CA LYS A 480 16.84 -12.47 -22.27
C LYS A 480 16.62 -10.98 -22.49
N ARG A 481 16.79 -10.49 -23.72
CA ARG A 481 16.60 -9.08 -24.07
C ARG A 481 15.11 -8.73 -24.13
N TYR A 482 14.29 -9.61 -24.70
CA TYR A 482 12.84 -9.46 -24.73
C TYR A 482 12.25 -9.29 -23.33
N LEU A 483 12.61 -10.18 -22.39
CA LEU A 483 12.15 -10.13 -21.00
C LEU A 483 12.72 -8.94 -20.21
N SER A 484 13.76 -8.26 -20.70
CA SER A 484 14.33 -7.10 -20.04
C SER A 484 13.40 -5.87 -20.15
N TYR A 485 12.68 -5.74 -21.26
CA TYR A 485 11.76 -4.62 -21.50
C TYR A 485 10.43 -4.84 -20.76
N PRO A 486 9.97 -3.90 -19.92
CA PRO A 486 8.72 -4.04 -19.16
C PRO A 486 7.48 -4.08 -20.07
N SER A 487 7.46 -3.29 -21.14
CA SER A 487 6.36 -3.28 -22.12
C SER A 487 6.22 -4.64 -22.83
N ASN A 488 7.34 -5.23 -23.26
CA ASN A 488 7.35 -6.55 -23.90
C ASN A 488 6.96 -7.67 -22.92
N ARG A 489 7.33 -7.57 -21.63
CA ARG A 489 6.87 -8.52 -20.60
C ARG A 489 5.36 -8.48 -20.41
N PHE A 490 4.77 -7.28 -20.37
CA PHE A 490 3.32 -7.11 -20.25
C PHE A 490 2.57 -7.66 -21.47
N ASP A 491 3.00 -7.29 -22.69
CA ASP A 491 2.37 -7.77 -23.94
C ASP A 491 2.55 -9.28 -24.15
N GLY A 492 3.71 -9.83 -23.76
CA GLY A 492 3.93 -11.27 -23.78
C GLY A 492 3.04 -12.03 -22.80
N LEU A 493 2.88 -11.52 -21.57
CA LEU A 493 1.98 -12.10 -20.58
C LEU A 493 0.51 -12.05 -21.05
N LEU A 494 0.07 -10.91 -21.57
CA LEU A 494 -1.28 -10.74 -22.08
C LEU A 494 -1.54 -11.67 -23.27
N THR A 495 -0.59 -11.81 -24.19
CA THR A 495 -0.68 -12.74 -25.33
C THR A 495 -0.76 -14.19 -24.86
N ALA A 496 0.00 -14.58 -23.83
CA ALA A 496 -0.06 -15.92 -23.28
C ALA A 496 -1.42 -16.22 -22.63
N ILE A 497 -1.98 -15.27 -21.86
CA ILE A 497 -3.31 -15.42 -21.24
C ILE A 497 -4.39 -15.52 -22.33
N LEU A 498 -4.36 -14.63 -23.33
CA LEU A 498 -5.30 -14.66 -24.46
C LEU A 498 -5.22 -15.98 -25.23
N LEU A 499 -4.01 -16.50 -25.47
CA LEU A 499 -3.81 -17.78 -26.15
C LEU A 499 -4.38 -18.94 -25.33
N VAL A 500 -4.17 -18.97 -24.01
CA VAL A 500 -4.72 -20.02 -23.13
C VAL A 500 -6.26 -19.98 -23.14
N LEU A 501 -6.85 -18.79 -23.07
CA LEU A 501 -8.31 -18.61 -23.13
C LEU A 501 -8.89 -19.05 -24.48
N GLU A 502 -8.22 -18.72 -25.59
CA GLU A 502 -8.65 -19.11 -26.93
C GLU A 502 -8.54 -20.62 -27.14
N ILE A 503 -7.45 -21.24 -26.69
CA ILE A 503 -7.28 -22.70 -26.74
C ILE A 503 -8.34 -23.39 -25.86
N ALA A 504 -8.63 -22.86 -24.68
CA ALA A 504 -9.70 -23.40 -23.82
C ALA A 504 -11.07 -23.29 -24.52
N THR A 505 -11.34 -22.17 -25.19
CA THR A 505 -12.56 -21.96 -25.98
C THR A 505 -12.66 -22.97 -27.13
N PHE A 506 -11.57 -23.21 -27.87
CA PHE A 506 -11.55 -24.24 -28.92
C PHE A 506 -11.66 -25.67 -28.40
N ALA A 507 -11.07 -25.96 -27.24
CA ALA A 507 -11.12 -27.27 -26.63
C ALA A 507 -12.53 -27.64 -26.16
N GLU A 508 -13.28 -26.68 -25.61
CA GLU A 508 -14.65 -26.90 -25.14
C GLU A 508 -15.70 -26.83 -26.26
N TYR A 509 -15.54 -25.90 -27.20
CA TYR A 509 -16.61 -25.56 -28.15
C TYR A 509 -16.29 -25.86 -29.62
N GLY A 510 -15.06 -26.30 -29.93
CA GLY A 510 -14.61 -26.53 -31.30
C GLY A 510 -14.25 -25.25 -32.05
N PHE A 511 -13.96 -25.37 -33.35
CA PHE A 511 -13.61 -24.24 -34.20
C PHE A 511 -14.84 -23.37 -34.50
N PRO A 512 -14.75 -22.05 -34.72
CA PRO A 512 -15.92 -21.24 -35.02
C PRO A 512 -16.58 -21.69 -36.34
N HIS A 513 -17.87 -22.04 -36.30
CA HIS A 513 -18.67 -22.42 -37.48
C HIS A 513 -19.91 -21.51 -37.63
N PRO A 514 -20.48 -21.34 -38.84
CA PRO A 514 -21.75 -20.64 -39.02
C PRO A 514 -22.86 -21.34 -38.24
N GLY A 515 -23.58 -20.63 -37.35
CA GLY A 515 -24.62 -21.21 -36.49
C GLY A 515 -24.13 -21.80 -35.16
N TRP A 516 -22.89 -21.51 -34.75
CA TRP A 516 -22.31 -21.94 -33.48
C TRP A 516 -23.07 -21.39 -32.27
N ARG A 517 -23.80 -22.25 -31.56
CA ARG A 517 -24.62 -21.92 -30.38
C ARG A 517 -24.52 -23.05 -29.33
N PRO A 518 -23.57 -22.98 -28.40
CA PRO A 518 -23.54 -23.93 -27.30
C PRO A 518 -24.43 -23.45 -26.16
N GLU A 519 -25.57 -24.12 -25.97
CA GLU A 519 -26.45 -23.95 -24.83
C GLU A 519 -25.83 -24.59 -23.57
N PHE A 520 -24.78 -23.96 -23.01
CA PHE A 520 -24.28 -24.35 -21.69
C PHE A 520 -24.32 -23.16 -20.73
N MET A 521 -25.12 -23.34 -19.68
CA MET A 521 -25.31 -22.39 -18.58
C MET A 521 -24.40 -22.86 -17.43
N GLY A 522 -23.23 -22.26 -17.30
CA GLY A 522 -22.23 -22.57 -16.27
C GLY A 522 -21.23 -21.43 -16.08
N LEU A 523 -20.36 -21.54 -15.06
CA LEU A 523 -19.35 -20.54 -14.66
C LEU A 523 -18.29 -20.21 -15.74
N LEU A 524 -18.26 -20.99 -16.82
CA LEU A 524 -17.38 -20.86 -18.00
C LEU A 524 -18.22 -20.84 -19.29
N SER A 525 -19.40 -20.21 -19.26
CA SER A 525 -20.23 -20.06 -20.46
C SER A 525 -19.40 -19.41 -21.59
N LEU A 526 -19.56 -19.88 -22.83
CA LEU A 526 -18.85 -19.36 -24.00
C LEU A 526 -18.95 -17.83 -24.07
N TRP A 527 -20.12 -17.29 -23.75
CA TRP A 527 -20.38 -15.86 -23.74
C TRP A 527 -19.55 -15.11 -22.68
N ASP A 528 -19.40 -15.69 -21.48
CA ASP A 528 -18.55 -15.12 -20.43
C ASP A 528 -17.06 -15.23 -20.76
N MET A 529 -16.65 -16.32 -21.43
CA MET A 529 -15.28 -16.52 -21.91
C MET A 529 -14.91 -15.56 -23.04
N VAL A 530 -15.78 -15.40 -24.03
CA VAL A 530 -15.62 -14.43 -25.12
C VAL A 530 -15.64 -13.00 -24.59
N ARG A 531 -16.51 -12.70 -23.63
CA ARG A 531 -16.52 -11.40 -22.94
C ARG A 531 -15.22 -11.15 -22.17
N LEU A 532 -14.69 -12.16 -21.47
CA LEU A 532 -13.41 -12.07 -20.77
C LEU A 532 -12.25 -11.84 -21.74
N VAL A 533 -12.21 -12.57 -22.85
CA VAL A 533 -11.24 -12.37 -23.95
C VAL A 533 -11.34 -10.95 -24.49
N ASN A 534 -12.54 -10.46 -24.78
CA ASN A 534 -12.76 -9.10 -25.26
C ASN A 534 -12.32 -8.04 -24.25
N MET A 535 -12.60 -8.23 -22.95
CA MET A 535 -12.10 -7.35 -21.88
C MET A 535 -10.56 -7.34 -21.83
N LEU A 536 -9.93 -8.50 -21.98
CA LEU A 536 -8.46 -8.63 -22.03
C LEU A 536 -7.85 -7.99 -23.29
N ILE A 537 -8.55 -8.04 -24.42
CA ILE A 537 -8.14 -7.33 -25.64
C ILE A 537 -8.20 -5.82 -25.42
N VAL A 538 -9.20 -5.28 -24.70
CA VAL A 538 -9.25 -3.85 -24.36
C VAL A 538 -8.03 -3.42 -23.54
N PHE A 539 -7.55 -4.25 -22.60
CA PHE A 539 -6.31 -3.96 -21.86
C PHE A 539 -5.07 -3.81 -22.75
N ARG A 540 -5.08 -4.34 -23.98
CA ARG A 540 -4.00 -4.16 -24.94
C ARG A 540 -3.84 -2.69 -25.38
N PHE A 541 -4.88 -1.87 -25.30
CA PHE A 541 -4.78 -0.42 -25.51
C PHE A 541 -3.68 0.21 -24.64
N LEU A 542 -3.43 -0.34 -23.44
CA LEU A 542 -2.39 0.13 -22.54
C LEU A 542 -0.98 0.07 -23.16
N ARG A 543 -0.75 -0.74 -24.20
CA ARG A 543 0.53 -0.76 -24.96
C ARG A 543 0.78 0.55 -25.71
N ILE A 544 -0.28 1.26 -26.11
CA ILE A 544 -0.17 2.53 -26.86
C ILE A 544 0.29 3.66 -25.94
N ILE A 545 -0.16 3.63 -24.67
CA ILE A 545 0.06 4.70 -23.69
C ILE A 545 1.55 5.06 -23.50
N PRO A 546 2.49 4.12 -23.32
CA PRO A 546 3.92 4.44 -23.18
C PRO A 546 4.56 5.14 -24.39
N ASN A 547 3.99 5.02 -25.59
CA ASN A 547 4.55 5.64 -26.81
C ASN A 547 4.22 7.13 -26.90
N MET A 548 3.23 7.61 -26.13
CA MET A 548 2.86 9.02 -26.04
C MET A 548 3.61 9.67 -24.87
N LYS A 549 4.53 10.59 -25.15
CA LYS A 549 5.41 11.23 -24.13
C LYS A 549 4.66 11.77 -22.91
N PHE A 550 3.49 12.37 -23.12
CA PHE A 550 2.63 12.90 -22.06
C PHE A 550 1.93 11.79 -21.26
N MET A 551 1.30 10.81 -21.92
CA MET A 551 0.60 9.73 -21.22
C MET A 551 1.55 8.78 -20.50
N ALA A 552 2.75 8.55 -21.06
CA ALA A 552 3.83 7.82 -20.40
C ALA A 552 4.26 8.51 -19.10
N LEU A 553 4.31 9.85 -19.07
CA LEU A 553 4.56 10.59 -17.81
C LEU A 553 3.47 10.28 -16.79
N VAL A 554 2.20 10.42 -17.17
CA VAL A 554 1.08 10.18 -16.25
C VAL A 554 1.15 8.76 -15.69
N VAL A 555 1.26 7.74 -16.54
CA VAL A 555 1.30 6.34 -16.08
C VAL A 555 2.53 6.03 -15.22
N THR A 556 3.72 6.48 -15.61
CA THR A 556 4.94 6.27 -14.79
C THR A 556 4.87 7.03 -13.47
N THR A 557 4.28 8.22 -13.44
CA THR A 557 4.01 8.96 -12.20
C THR A 557 3.06 8.19 -11.28
N LEU A 558 1.95 7.66 -11.80
CA LEU A 558 0.97 6.88 -11.04
C LEU A 558 1.56 5.56 -10.53
N LEU A 559 2.29 4.81 -11.35
CA LEU A 559 2.88 3.53 -10.94
C LEU A 559 3.94 3.68 -9.85
N ASP A 560 4.75 4.74 -9.91
CA ASP A 560 5.70 5.02 -8.83
C ASP A 560 4.99 5.58 -7.59
N LEU A 561 3.91 6.33 -7.76
CA LEU A 561 3.07 6.79 -6.66
C LEU A 561 2.52 5.61 -5.86
N VAL A 562 2.06 4.53 -6.51
CA VAL A 562 1.58 3.32 -5.82
C VAL A 562 2.63 2.74 -4.87
N LYS A 563 3.91 2.71 -5.27
CA LYS A 563 5.00 2.21 -4.39
C LYS A 563 5.18 3.11 -3.17
N ASN A 564 5.09 4.42 -3.36
CA ASN A 564 5.24 5.42 -2.30
C ASN A 564 4.02 5.47 -1.37
N LEU A 565 2.83 5.15 -1.90
CA LEU A 565 1.57 5.13 -1.16
C LEU A 565 1.32 3.83 -0.41
N ARG A 566 2.19 2.81 -0.49
CA ARG A 566 2.01 1.55 0.24
C ARG A 566 1.74 1.76 1.74
N ALA A 567 2.45 2.70 2.37
CA ALA A 567 2.25 3.01 3.79
C ALA A 567 0.87 3.69 4.04
N PHE A 568 0.43 4.56 3.14
CA PHE A 568 -0.87 5.23 3.22
C PHE A 568 -2.04 4.29 2.97
N ALA A 569 -1.94 3.45 1.94
CA ALA A 569 -2.89 2.38 1.68
C ALA A 569 -2.96 1.42 2.88
N GLY A 570 -1.82 1.10 3.52
CA GLY A 570 -1.80 0.32 4.75
C GLY A 570 -2.61 0.94 5.89
N ILE A 571 -2.52 2.25 6.12
CA ILE A 571 -3.35 2.96 7.11
C ILE A 571 -4.83 2.89 6.72
N LEU A 572 -5.16 3.07 5.43
CA LEU A 572 -6.53 2.94 4.95
C LEU A 572 -7.12 1.58 5.31
N VAL A 573 -6.39 0.49 5.02
CA VAL A 573 -6.83 -0.87 5.36
C VAL A 573 -7.08 -1.01 6.86
N VAL A 574 -6.23 -0.43 7.71
CA VAL A 574 -6.43 -0.44 9.17
C VAL A 574 -7.72 0.25 9.57
N VAL A 575 -7.99 1.43 9.00
CA VAL A 575 -9.20 2.22 9.30
C VAL A 575 -10.46 1.52 8.81
N PHE A 576 -10.47 1.01 7.57
CA PHE A 576 -11.59 0.21 7.04
C PHE A 576 -11.85 -1.03 7.90
N TYR A 577 -10.79 -1.76 8.26
CA TYR A 577 -10.94 -2.98 9.06
C TYR A 577 -11.54 -2.68 10.44
N ALA A 578 -11.05 -1.64 11.13
CA ALA A 578 -11.58 -1.24 12.44
C ALA A 578 -13.06 -0.87 12.35
N PHE A 579 -13.43 0.00 11.40
CA PHE A 579 -14.82 0.42 11.22
C PHE A 579 -15.74 -0.71 10.74
N ALA A 580 -15.27 -1.61 9.87
CA ALA A 580 -16.05 -2.75 9.40
C ALA A 580 -16.38 -3.71 10.55
N ILE A 581 -15.41 -4.05 11.39
CA ILE A 581 -15.65 -4.91 12.55
C ILE A 581 -16.57 -4.23 13.57
N THR A 582 -16.37 -2.93 13.86
CA THR A 582 -17.29 -2.18 14.72
C THR A 582 -18.70 -2.13 14.11
N GLY A 583 -18.84 -1.95 12.80
CA GLY A 583 -20.12 -1.94 12.09
C GLY A 583 -20.85 -3.28 12.19
N ILE A 584 -20.14 -4.40 12.01
CA ILE A 584 -20.71 -5.75 12.19
C ILE A 584 -21.15 -5.95 13.65
N MET A 585 -20.38 -5.49 14.63
CA MET A 585 -20.78 -5.61 16.03
C MET A 585 -22.04 -4.80 16.38
N LEU A 586 -22.27 -3.68 15.70
CA LEU A 586 -23.40 -2.78 15.98
C LEU A 586 -24.66 -3.08 15.15
N PHE A 587 -24.50 -3.48 13.88
CA PHE A 587 -25.58 -3.49 12.89
C PHE A 587 -25.84 -4.85 12.23
N LYS A 588 -25.17 -5.92 12.68
CA LYS A 588 -25.40 -7.27 12.15
C LYS A 588 -26.86 -7.69 12.34
N GLY A 589 -27.51 -8.12 11.27
CA GLY A 589 -28.90 -8.56 11.25
C GLY A 589 -29.92 -7.44 11.43
N ALA A 590 -29.51 -6.17 11.34
CA ALA A 590 -30.43 -5.03 11.47
C ALA A 590 -31.33 -4.86 10.24
N VAL A 591 -30.82 -5.19 9.05
CA VAL A 591 -31.57 -5.07 7.78
C VAL A 591 -32.22 -6.42 7.49
N VAL A 592 -33.55 -6.49 7.66
CA VAL A 592 -34.34 -7.70 7.39
C VAL A 592 -35.30 -7.42 6.23
N PRO A 593 -35.38 -8.29 5.21
CA PRO A 593 -36.34 -8.11 4.14
C PRO A 593 -37.77 -8.28 4.69
N MET A 594 -38.69 -7.42 4.24
CA MET A 594 -40.10 -7.43 4.66
C MET A 594 -40.85 -8.75 4.39
N GLY A 595 -40.26 -9.70 3.67
CA GLY A 595 -40.88 -10.98 3.31
C GLY A 595 -40.79 -12.11 4.35
N ASN A 596 -39.99 -11.98 5.43
CA ASN A 596 -39.77 -13.08 6.39
C ASN A 596 -40.71 -13.07 7.63
N THR A 597 -41.58 -12.08 7.77
CA THR A 597 -42.71 -12.16 8.71
C THR A 597 -43.85 -12.93 8.08
N SER A 598 -43.83 -14.25 8.21
CA SER A 598 -44.94 -15.16 7.87
C SER A 598 -46.16 -15.04 8.80
N VAL A 599 -46.34 -13.92 9.50
CA VAL A 599 -47.52 -13.62 10.33
C VAL A 599 -47.82 -12.12 10.33
N VAL A 600 -48.15 -11.55 9.17
CA VAL A 600 -49.12 -10.44 9.10
C VAL A 600 -50.09 -10.76 7.98
N ASN A 601 -51.29 -11.14 8.40
CA ASN A 601 -52.46 -11.40 7.56
C ASN A 601 -52.54 -10.42 6.38
N THR A 602 -52.57 -10.99 5.18
CA THR A 602 -53.56 -10.69 4.13
C THR A 602 -54.25 -9.33 4.25
N THR A 603 -53.47 -8.28 4.03
CA THR A 603 -53.92 -7.06 3.38
C THR A 603 -52.79 -6.65 2.46
N TYR A 604 -52.86 -7.13 1.22
CA TYR A 604 -52.26 -6.46 0.06
C TYR A 604 -52.95 -5.08 -0.05
N ASN A 605 -52.64 -4.18 0.88
CA ASN A 605 -52.59 -2.78 0.53
C ASN A 605 -51.31 -2.67 -0.28
N ASN A 606 -51.45 -2.32 -1.56
CA ASN A 606 -50.38 -1.78 -2.40
C ASN A 606 -49.83 -0.52 -1.71
N GLY A 607 -49.08 -0.70 -0.62
CA GLY A 607 -48.28 0.33 0.00
C GLY A 607 -47.11 0.56 -0.94
N THR A 608 -47.34 1.38 -1.96
CA THR A 608 -46.26 1.92 -2.78
C THR A 608 -45.21 2.45 -1.82
N LEU A 609 -44.05 1.79 -1.78
CA LEU A 609 -42.90 2.25 -1.00
C LEU A 609 -42.66 3.72 -1.37
N GLN A 610 -42.41 4.55 -0.37
CA GLN A 610 -42.14 5.96 -0.63
C GLN A 610 -40.93 6.06 -1.58
N CYS A 611 -41.06 6.88 -2.61
CA CYS A 611 -39.97 7.08 -3.56
C CYS A 611 -38.79 7.76 -2.84
N GLY A 612 -37.57 7.32 -3.11
CA GLY A 612 -36.34 7.80 -2.49
C GLY A 612 -35.90 7.07 -1.23
N THR A 613 -36.63 6.04 -0.77
CA THR A 613 -36.20 5.26 0.41
C THR A 613 -35.23 4.12 0.06
N TYR A 614 -34.50 3.67 1.06
CA TYR A 614 -33.54 2.55 0.98
C TYR A 614 -34.16 1.30 0.34
N GLU A 615 -35.41 1.00 0.68
CA GLU A 615 -36.13 -0.18 0.19
C GLU A 615 -36.51 -0.05 -1.30
N GLN A 616 -36.89 1.16 -1.74
CA GLN A 616 -37.30 1.43 -3.13
C GLN A 616 -36.10 1.52 -4.09
N LEU A 617 -34.94 1.98 -3.60
CA LEU A 617 -33.68 2.00 -4.35
C LEU A 617 -32.97 0.64 -4.39
N GLU A 618 -33.53 -0.38 -3.74
CA GLU A 618 -32.98 -1.74 -3.65
C GLU A 618 -31.56 -1.81 -3.04
N TYR A 619 -31.26 -0.98 -2.04
CA TYR A 619 -29.94 -0.97 -1.38
C TYR A 619 -29.69 -2.15 -0.43
N TRP A 620 -30.53 -3.20 -0.47
CA TRP A 620 -30.42 -4.41 0.34
C TRP A 620 -29.04 -5.09 0.41
N PRO A 621 -28.20 -5.09 -0.65
CA PRO A 621 -26.84 -5.64 -0.59
C PRO A 621 -25.88 -4.88 0.34
N ASN A 622 -26.19 -3.62 0.66
CA ASN A 622 -25.35 -2.71 1.45
C ASN A 622 -25.67 -2.82 2.96
N ASN A 623 -25.24 -3.93 3.55
CA ASN A 623 -25.46 -4.24 4.96
C ASN A 623 -24.15 -4.49 5.72
N PHE A 624 -24.26 -4.74 7.03
CA PHE A 624 -23.14 -5.07 7.92
C PHE A 624 -23.24 -6.53 8.43
N ASP A 625 -23.82 -7.43 7.64
CA ASP A 625 -24.01 -8.82 8.06
C ASP A 625 -22.73 -9.64 7.98
N ASP A 626 -21.84 -9.30 7.04
CA ASP A 626 -20.54 -9.94 6.83
C ASP A 626 -19.44 -8.90 6.52
N PHE A 627 -18.18 -9.34 6.56
CA PHE A 627 -17.02 -8.46 6.41
C PHE A 627 -16.91 -7.87 5.00
N ALA A 628 -17.22 -8.65 3.95
CA ALA A 628 -17.19 -8.15 2.58
C ALA A 628 -18.28 -7.09 2.34
N ALA A 629 -19.52 -7.36 2.76
CA ALA A 629 -20.62 -6.39 2.66
C ALA A 629 -20.34 -5.10 3.45
N ALA A 630 -19.75 -5.22 4.65
CA ALA A 630 -19.38 -4.06 5.47
C ALA A 630 -18.33 -3.17 4.77
N VAL A 631 -17.32 -3.76 4.12
CA VAL A 631 -16.29 -3.00 3.39
C VAL A 631 -16.90 -2.24 2.21
N VAL A 632 -17.81 -2.86 1.45
CA VAL A 632 -18.51 -2.21 0.33
C VAL A 632 -19.42 -1.09 0.83
N THR A 633 -20.19 -1.33 1.89
CA THR A 633 -21.06 -0.29 2.48
C THR A 633 -20.25 0.91 2.97
N LEU A 634 -19.10 0.67 3.62
CA LEU A 634 -18.20 1.75 4.04
C LEU A 634 -17.57 2.50 2.86
N TRP A 635 -17.29 1.80 1.76
CA TRP A 635 -16.82 2.41 0.52
C TRP A 635 -17.88 3.35 -0.08
N ASP A 636 -19.13 2.90 -0.18
CA ASP A 636 -20.23 3.71 -0.70
C ASP A 636 -20.45 4.98 0.14
N VAL A 637 -20.38 4.87 1.47
CA VAL A 637 -20.45 6.04 2.37
C VAL A 637 -19.22 6.94 2.25
N MET A 638 -18.02 6.40 1.99
CA MET A 638 -16.79 7.20 1.81
C MET A 638 -16.86 8.12 0.59
N VAL A 639 -17.57 7.71 -0.48
CA VAL A 639 -17.79 8.52 -1.69
C VAL A 639 -18.80 9.65 -1.44
N VAL A 640 -19.58 9.58 -0.35
CA VAL A 640 -20.52 10.61 0.15
C VAL A 640 -21.78 10.80 -0.70
N ASN A 641 -21.92 10.10 -1.83
CA ASN A 641 -23.14 10.17 -2.63
C ASN A 641 -24.30 9.37 -1.99
N ASN A 642 -25.52 9.91 -2.01
CA ASN A 642 -26.73 9.30 -1.44
C ASN A 642 -26.60 8.82 0.02
N TRP A 643 -25.60 9.30 0.77
CA TRP A 643 -25.32 8.78 2.10
C TRP A 643 -26.42 9.10 3.14
N GLN A 644 -27.27 10.10 2.84
CA GLN A 644 -28.48 10.37 3.62
C GLN A 644 -29.43 9.18 3.72
N VAL A 645 -29.49 8.34 2.67
CA VAL A 645 -30.36 7.16 2.64
C VAL A 645 -29.87 6.12 3.65
N PHE A 646 -28.55 5.92 3.76
CA PHE A 646 -27.96 5.05 4.79
C PHE A 646 -28.17 5.61 6.20
N LEU A 647 -27.97 6.92 6.40
CA LEU A 647 -28.20 7.57 7.69
C LEU A 647 -29.64 7.35 8.18
N GLU A 648 -30.63 7.53 7.30
CA GLU A 648 -32.03 7.37 7.67
C GLU A 648 -32.39 5.90 7.89
N ALA A 649 -31.95 5.00 7.00
CA ALA A 649 -32.25 3.57 7.10
C ALA A 649 -31.70 2.95 8.39
N PHE A 650 -30.41 3.15 8.69
CA PHE A 650 -29.81 2.60 9.91
C PHE A 650 -30.29 3.31 11.19
N SER A 651 -30.69 4.58 11.09
CA SER A 651 -31.37 5.26 12.20
C SER A 651 -32.75 4.67 12.49
N ARG A 652 -33.44 4.15 11.46
CA ARG A 652 -34.76 3.52 11.57
C ARG A 652 -34.67 2.08 12.05
N TYR A 653 -33.74 1.29 11.52
CA TYR A 653 -33.63 -0.14 11.83
C TYR A 653 -32.91 -0.44 13.15
N SER A 654 -31.92 0.37 13.56
CA SER A 654 -31.14 0.14 14.77
C SER A 654 -31.47 1.15 15.86
N SER A 655 -30.95 2.38 15.75
CA SER A 655 -31.22 3.45 16.72
C SER A 655 -30.83 4.82 16.16
N PRO A 656 -31.40 5.93 16.68
CA PRO A 656 -30.98 7.28 16.29
C PRO A 656 -29.49 7.58 16.49
N TRP A 657 -28.85 6.88 17.43
CA TRP A 657 -27.41 7.01 17.72
C TRP A 657 -26.51 6.43 16.63
N ALA A 658 -27.06 5.61 15.71
CA ALA A 658 -26.33 5.11 14.54
C ALA A 658 -25.78 6.24 13.68
N LYS A 659 -26.42 7.42 13.66
CA LYS A 659 -25.93 8.62 12.96
C LYS A 659 -24.50 9.00 13.39
N ILE A 660 -24.14 8.83 14.68
CA ILE A 660 -22.79 9.16 15.18
C ILE A 660 -21.73 8.29 14.50
N TYR A 661 -22.01 7.00 14.28
CA TYR A 661 -21.08 6.08 13.61
C TYR A 661 -20.78 6.54 12.18
N PHE A 662 -21.81 6.86 11.39
CA PHE A 662 -21.64 7.31 10.00
C PHE A 662 -21.00 8.70 9.91
N VAL A 663 -21.31 9.62 10.83
CA VAL A 663 -20.67 10.94 10.88
C VAL A 663 -19.18 10.81 11.26
N ALA A 664 -18.84 9.94 12.21
CA ALA A 664 -17.45 9.66 12.56
C ALA A 664 -16.68 9.02 11.39
N TRP A 665 -17.32 8.09 10.66
CA TRP A 665 -16.74 7.52 9.45
C TRP A 665 -16.50 8.58 8.39
N TRP A 666 -17.50 9.41 8.07
CA TRP A 666 -17.38 10.50 7.08
C TRP A 666 -16.23 11.46 7.40
N LEU A 667 -16.08 11.85 8.67
CA LEU A 667 -15.00 12.74 9.10
C LEU A 667 -13.62 12.10 8.92
N ILE A 668 -13.46 10.83 9.27
CA ILE A 668 -12.17 10.14 9.16
C ILE A 668 -11.84 9.76 7.72
N SER A 669 -12.80 9.26 6.96
CA SER A 669 -12.60 8.74 5.60
C SER A 669 -12.63 9.85 4.55
N SER A 670 -13.78 10.48 4.33
CA SER A 670 -13.94 11.49 3.30
C SER A 670 -13.16 12.76 3.63
N VAL A 671 -13.32 13.30 4.84
CA VAL A 671 -12.77 14.61 5.18
C VAL A 671 -11.27 14.56 5.45
N ILE A 672 -10.77 13.60 6.23
CA ILE A 672 -9.32 13.51 6.51
C ILE A 672 -8.61 12.71 5.42
N TRP A 673 -9.06 11.48 5.12
CA TRP A 673 -8.29 10.55 4.30
C TRP A 673 -8.28 10.92 2.80
N VAL A 674 -9.41 11.27 2.18
CA VAL A 674 -9.43 11.68 0.76
C VAL A 674 -8.60 12.95 0.55
N ASN A 675 -8.73 13.94 1.44
CA ASN A 675 -7.92 15.15 1.38
C ASN A 675 -6.42 14.88 1.55
N LEU A 676 -6.05 13.99 2.48
CA LEU A 676 -4.66 13.55 2.65
C LEU A 676 -4.13 12.83 1.39
N PHE A 677 -4.95 11.99 0.77
CA PHE A 677 -4.61 11.29 -0.47
C PHE A 677 -4.40 12.26 -1.64
N VAL A 678 -5.29 13.25 -1.80
CA VAL A 678 -5.16 14.30 -2.83
C VAL A 678 -3.89 15.12 -2.61
N ALA A 679 -3.62 15.53 -1.36
CA ALA A 679 -2.41 16.26 -0.99
C ALA A 679 -1.12 15.49 -1.37
N LEU A 680 -1.08 14.19 -1.08
CA LEU A 680 0.01 13.30 -1.45
C LEU A 680 0.19 13.14 -2.95
N LEU A 681 -0.91 12.97 -3.66
CA LEU A 681 -0.90 12.81 -5.11
C LEU A 681 -0.36 14.10 -5.76
N LEU A 682 -0.85 15.25 -5.31
CA LEU A 682 -0.44 16.57 -5.80
C LEU A 682 1.08 16.79 -5.61
N GLU A 683 1.60 16.53 -4.41
CA GLU A 683 3.04 16.73 -4.12
C GLU A 683 3.93 15.83 -5.00
N ASN A 684 3.57 14.55 -5.12
CA ASN A 684 4.31 13.61 -5.95
C ASN A 684 4.23 13.97 -7.44
N PHE A 685 3.09 14.48 -7.90
CA PHE A 685 2.89 14.88 -9.28
C PHE A 685 3.63 16.18 -9.62
N ILE A 686 3.47 17.24 -8.80
CA ILE A 686 4.14 18.53 -8.98
C ILE A 686 5.65 18.34 -9.04
N HIS A 687 6.21 17.60 -8.09
CA HIS A 687 7.66 17.38 -8.06
C HIS A 687 8.18 16.59 -9.28
N LYS A 688 7.40 15.63 -9.81
CA LYS A 688 7.76 14.92 -11.05
C LYS A 688 7.62 15.81 -12.29
N TRP A 689 6.62 16.69 -12.31
CA TRP A 689 6.35 17.61 -13.42
C TRP A 689 7.44 18.69 -13.54
N ASP A 690 7.76 19.36 -12.44
CA ASP A 690 8.69 20.49 -12.38
C ASP A 690 10.10 20.09 -12.87
N ARG A 691 10.57 18.92 -12.40
CA ARG A 691 11.88 18.41 -12.80
C ARG A 691 11.99 18.01 -14.27
N ARG A 692 10.87 17.70 -14.95
CA ARG A 692 10.88 17.38 -16.39
C ARG A 692 10.89 18.66 -17.22
N CYS A 693 10.17 19.70 -16.80
CA CYS A 693 10.21 21.02 -17.41
C CYS A 693 11.63 21.62 -17.38
N HIS A 694 12.39 21.38 -16.31
CA HIS A 694 13.79 21.82 -16.19
C HIS A 694 14.81 20.94 -16.95
N ARG A 695 14.39 19.84 -17.60
CA ARG A 695 15.32 18.82 -18.14
C ARG A 695 15.20 18.55 -19.65
N GLU A 696 14.70 19.50 -20.44
CA GLU A 696 14.54 19.34 -21.89
C GLU A 696 15.84 19.16 -22.72
N SER A 697 17.04 19.03 -22.13
CA SER A 697 18.30 18.96 -22.91
C SER A 697 19.16 17.69 -22.80
N LEU A 698 18.84 16.67 -22.01
CA LEU A 698 19.69 15.47 -21.90
C LEU A 698 18.89 14.16 -21.86
N SER A 699 18.88 13.47 -23.00
CA SER A 699 18.58 12.05 -23.30
C SER A 699 17.65 11.29 -22.35
N ASP A 700 16.58 10.72 -22.92
CA ASP A 700 15.60 9.81 -22.30
C ASP A 700 16.26 8.71 -21.45
N ILE A 701 16.41 8.96 -20.15
CA ILE A 701 16.87 8.00 -19.16
C ILE A 701 15.80 7.98 -18.05
N GLU A 702 15.10 6.87 -17.94
CA GLU A 702 13.99 6.67 -17.02
C GLU A 702 14.51 6.38 -15.61
N TYR A 703 14.36 7.36 -14.70
CA TYR A 703 14.78 7.28 -13.30
C TYR A 703 13.69 6.62 -12.45
N GLN A 704 14.04 5.57 -11.70
CA GLN A 704 13.14 4.97 -10.71
C GLN A 704 13.51 5.49 -9.32
N ARG A 705 12.82 6.55 -8.86
CA ARG A 705 13.20 7.29 -7.64
C ARG A 705 12.65 6.72 -6.33
N THR A 706 13.48 6.73 -5.30
CA THR A 706 13.11 6.66 -3.87
C THR A 706 12.72 8.06 -3.36
N VAL A 707 11.82 8.14 -2.38
CA VAL A 707 11.23 9.38 -1.81
C VAL A 707 12.27 10.43 -1.38
N GLU A 708 13.49 10.02 -1.04
CA GLU A 708 14.52 10.91 -0.47
C GLU A 708 15.13 11.90 -1.46
N LEU A 709 15.20 11.53 -2.73
CA LEU A 709 15.68 12.43 -3.78
C LEU A 709 14.65 13.51 -4.15
N MET A 710 13.45 13.50 -3.57
CA MET A 710 12.42 14.52 -3.84
C MET A 710 12.67 15.84 -3.11
N PHE A 711 13.39 15.81 -1.99
CA PHE A 711 13.63 16.99 -1.17
C PHE A 711 15.12 17.36 -1.07
N ARG A 712 16.01 16.74 -1.85
CA ARG A 712 17.47 16.89 -1.72
C ARG A 712 17.95 18.35 -1.65
N ASP A 713 17.34 19.23 -2.43
CA ASP A 713 17.74 20.64 -2.50
C ASP A 713 17.25 21.47 -1.28
N VAL A 714 16.35 20.91 -0.47
CA VAL A 714 15.77 21.51 0.74
C VAL A 714 16.23 20.79 2.02
N LEU A 715 16.94 19.66 1.89
CA LEU A 715 17.38 18.87 3.03
C LEU A 715 18.71 19.42 3.56
N GLU A 716 18.74 19.75 4.84
CA GLU A 716 19.97 20.09 5.55
C GLU A 716 20.80 18.82 5.78
N GLU A 717 22.09 18.89 5.42
CA GLU A 717 23.03 17.82 5.74
C GLU A 717 23.39 17.87 7.23
N PRO A 718 23.33 16.74 7.96
CA PRO A 718 23.69 16.71 9.37
C PRO A 718 25.18 17.01 9.56
N THR A 719 25.49 17.81 10.57
CA THR A 719 26.87 18.15 10.92
C THR A 719 27.59 16.94 11.52
N GLU A 720 28.92 16.90 11.38
CA GLU A 720 29.72 15.81 11.94
C GLU A 720 29.63 15.75 13.48
N GLU A 721 29.50 16.91 14.13
CA GLU A 721 29.35 17.02 15.58
C GLU A 721 28.06 16.38 16.09
N GLU A 722 26.92 16.61 15.41
CA GLU A 722 25.63 16.00 15.77
C GLU A 722 25.65 14.48 15.61
N LEU A 723 26.33 13.97 14.58
CA LEU A 723 26.47 12.53 14.37
C LEU A 723 27.32 11.90 15.48
N MET A 724 28.44 12.54 15.83
CA MET A 724 29.33 12.07 16.88
C MET A 724 28.68 12.13 18.26
N GLU A 725 28.03 13.24 18.63
CA GLU A 725 27.36 13.37 19.93
C GLU A 725 26.35 12.23 20.14
N LYS A 726 25.54 11.94 19.13
CA LYS A 726 24.55 10.87 19.20
C LYS A 726 25.17 9.49 19.27
N LEU A 727 26.32 9.30 18.60
CA LEU A 727 27.04 8.03 18.63
C LEU A 727 27.68 7.76 19.99
N HIS A 728 28.19 8.80 20.67
CA HIS A 728 28.72 8.71 22.03
C HIS A 728 27.63 8.44 23.08
N GLN A 729 26.39 8.85 22.82
CA GLN A 729 25.24 8.59 23.69
C GLN A 729 24.67 7.16 23.53
N HIS A 730 25.21 6.32 22.63
CA HIS A 730 24.66 4.98 22.40
C HIS A 730 25.04 3.97 23.50
N PRO A 731 24.06 3.25 24.08
CA PRO A 731 24.27 2.38 25.25
C PRO A 731 25.00 1.06 24.94
N HIS A 732 25.12 0.69 23.67
CA HIS A 732 25.67 -0.61 23.23
C HIS A 732 26.91 -0.47 22.36
N LEU A 733 27.38 0.75 22.12
CA LEU A 733 28.49 1.05 21.23
C LEU A 733 29.53 1.82 22.04
N HIS A 734 30.49 1.09 22.60
CA HIS A 734 31.63 1.68 23.30
C HIS A 734 32.73 1.94 22.26
N LEU A 735 32.76 3.15 21.71
CA LEU A 735 33.93 3.59 20.96
C LEU A 735 35.11 3.79 21.92
N CYS A 736 36.28 3.29 21.54
CA CYS A 736 37.52 3.64 22.22
C CYS A 736 37.79 5.14 22.04
N ARG A 737 38.17 5.77 23.13
CA ARG A 737 38.40 7.21 23.23
C ARG A 737 39.71 7.63 22.59
#